data_AF-A0A656QCU2-F1
#
_entry.id   AF-A0A656QCU2-F1
#
_cell.length_a   1.000
_cell.length_b   1.000
_cell.length_c   1.000
_cell.angle_alpha   90.00
_cell.angle_beta   90.00
_cell.angle_gamma   90.00
#
_symmetry.space_group_name_H-M   'P 1'
#
loop_
_entity.id
_entity.type
_entity.pdbx_description
1 polymer ?
#
loop_
_entity_poly.entity_id
_entity_poly.type
_entity_poly.pdbx_seq_one_letter_code
_entity_poly.pdbx_strand_id
1 'polypeptide(L)'
;MNAIWQVHSDATPLLDETEAGVLGVTRADPYLVWAVLTRFADLGGPPPGFVPIAIETAQGTTARKLAETVQGKSGIWMSALYRHPAAGLENTRFCTAFVTAAFLDHLKTDLAGMIERFTLAMPVLAGEPPRSDPVPVTNQDKLAHAPRRHGAPKVVVVGACDDAIAFAHAHFYADAAGTDSRVRCFWNQDDPANDAQGLGYGREFLSADIHKRMNDARRDGVIDEEALYRDAGATALARGWTHGTATLDLAAGVDLRRPDLSAPNPNRAPDPPPELVAVQFRQPGRTVRDTSGLWLDAQALDALRYIIARTRDIAGDVSRAFINMSYGYFAGPHDGTSMLECAMDELSQTRACSITLPAGNSNLDRCHGTLSIAKDATEELRWRVLPECLTPSFVEIWLPDIGDSNIEVAVRPPGGGASAGIQPGSVAAWTLGSERLCTVVHLGRGARGKPPMILVALAPTMTRDPNRRPAPSGDWMIELKNANQNSDIEVQAWVQRNETPFGFPVRGRQSRFDDDAYVRFDKYTAPQDYDGPNPPSWIRREGTLSSIATGFQTCVVGGYRKQDLATAPYSSSGFDRAGKPPDRAGPDVAAVSDRSIIRKGVMAAGTRSGSALAFEGTSAAAPQILRKIAVSPPQGATFSTTPRQDTRNKATLQTITSAGVTEQGRKLDADERGRRVSQGNVGAGIVKTPPTDIEDR
;
A
#
# COMPACT_ATOMS: atom_id res chain seq x y z
N MET A 1 -25.60 -22.27 -22.51
CA MET A 1 -26.35 -21.29 -21.70
C MET A 1 -25.71 -19.93 -21.96
N ASN A 2 -26.52 -18.89 -22.16
CA ASN A 2 -25.99 -17.52 -22.25
C ASN A 2 -25.93 -16.94 -20.85
N ALA A 3 -24.94 -16.08 -20.59
CA ALA A 3 -24.86 -15.36 -19.33
C ALA A 3 -25.96 -14.30 -19.25
N ILE A 4 -26.55 -14.12 -18.06
CA ILE A 4 -27.69 -13.22 -17.83
C ILE A 4 -27.36 -12.24 -16.71
N TRP A 5 -27.85 -11.01 -16.86
CA TRP A 5 -27.80 -10.01 -15.80
C TRP A 5 -28.94 -10.22 -14.80
N GLN A 6 -28.60 -10.14 -13.52
CA GLN A 6 -29.53 -10.16 -12.40
C GLN A 6 -29.28 -8.88 -11.60
N VAL A 7 -30.28 -8.00 -11.51
CA VAL A 7 -30.21 -6.72 -10.78
C VAL A 7 -31.20 -6.78 -9.63
N HIS A 8 -30.76 -6.39 -8.44
CA HIS A 8 -31.56 -6.46 -7.22
C HIS A 8 -31.54 -5.11 -6.52
N SER A 9 -32.72 -4.50 -6.42
CA SER A 9 -32.95 -3.20 -5.76
C SER A 9 -32.90 -3.28 -4.23
N ASP A 10 -33.20 -4.47 -3.70
CA ASP A 10 -32.94 -4.88 -2.33
C ASP A 10 -32.19 -6.21 -2.43
N ALA A 11 -31.01 -6.32 -1.83
CA ALA A 11 -30.14 -7.47 -2.10
C ALA A 11 -30.68 -8.82 -1.57
N THR A 12 -31.77 -8.83 -0.80
CA THR A 12 -32.41 -10.00 -0.15
C THR A 12 -32.75 -11.21 -1.04
N PRO A 13 -33.22 -11.08 -2.31
CA PRO A 13 -33.70 -12.22 -3.09
C PRO A 13 -32.61 -13.18 -3.60
N LEU A 14 -31.34 -12.79 -3.54
CA LEU A 14 -30.22 -13.58 -4.07
C LEU A 14 -29.53 -14.48 -3.03
N LEU A 15 -29.92 -14.39 -1.75
CA LEU A 15 -28.96 -14.53 -0.67
C LEU A 15 -29.30 -15.56 0.41
N ASP A 16 -28.27 -16.28 0.88
CA ASP A 16 -28.33 -17.05 2.13
C ASP A 16 -28.30 -16.12 3.38
N GLU A 17 -28.53 -16.67 4.57
CA GLU A 17 -28.59 -15.89 5.82
C GLU A 17 -27.30 -15.09 6.10
N THR A 18 -26.14 -15.61 5.68
CA THR A 18 -24.84 -14.94 5.87
C THR A 18 -24.70 -13.78 4.89
N GLU A 19 -25.07 -14.01 3.63
CA GLU A 19 -25.12 -13.00 2.59
C GLU A 19 -26.06 -11.83 2.98
N ALA A 20 -27.24 -12.12 3.55
CA ALA A 20 -28.16 -11.09 4.06
C ALA A 20 -27.59 -10.31 5.26
N GLY A 21 -26.88 -10.98 6.16
CA GLY A 21 -26.25 -10.34 7.32
C GLY A 21 -25.19 -9.29 6.94
N VAL A 22 -24.42 -9.55 5.88
CA VAL A 22 -23.38 -8.63 5.38
C VAL A 22 -23.97 -7.37 4.77
N LEU A 23 -25.07 -7.49 4.03
CA LEU A 23 -25.73 -6.33 3.41
C LEU A 23 -26.51 -5.46 4.39
N GLY A 24 -26.86 -6.01 5.55
CA GLY A 24 -27.39 -5.23 6.68
C GLY A 24 -26.34 -4.42 7.43
N VAL A 25 -25.05 -4.55 7.10
CA VAL A 25 -23.97 -3.78 7.74
C VAL A 25 -23.98 -2.35 7.22
N THR A 26 -24.18 -1.39 8.12
CA THR A 26 -23.99 0.03 7.83
C THR A 26 -22.57 0.29 7.33
N ARG A 27 -22.45 0.98 6.19
CA ARG A 27 -21.16 1.20 5.50
C ARG A 27 -20.40 -0.10 5.19
N ALA A 28 -21.10 -1.14 4.74
CA ALA A 28 -20.47 -2.38 4.28
C ALA A 28 -19.30 -2.12 3.31
N ASP A 29 -18.25 -2.92 3.41
CA ASP A 29 -17.16 -2.92 2.44
C ASP A 29 -17.66 -3.52 1.11
N PRO A 30 -17.63 -2.79 -0.03
CA PRO A 30 -18.06 -3.33 -1.31
C PRO A 30 -17.30 -4.60 -1.73
N TYR A 31 -16.04 -4.76 -1.30
CA TYR A 31 -15.27 -5.98 -1.56
C TYR A 31 -15.74 -7.15 -0.69
N LEU A 32 -16.25 -6.91 0.52
CA LEU A 32 -16.88 -7.96 1.32
C LEU A 32 -18.17 -8.43 0.64
N VAL A 33 -18.99 -7.49 0.14
CA VAL A 33 -20.22 -7.81 -0.62
C VAL A 33 -19.88 -8.64 -1.86
N TRP A 34 -18.88 -8.23 -2.64
CA TRP A 34 -18.39 -9.01 -3.79
C TRP A 34 -17.89 -10.41 -3.39
N ALA A 35 -17.06 -10.50 -2.34
CA ALA A 35 -16.53 -11.77 -1.87
C ALA A 35 -17.64 -12.73 -1.48
N VAL A 36 -18.61 -12.24 -0.70
CA VAL A 36 -19.76 -13.01 -0.21
C VAL A 36 -20.63 -13.48 -1.38
N LEU A 37 -20.97 -12.59 -2.31
CA LEU A 37 -21.68 -12.95 -3.53
C LEU A 37 -20.91 -13.94 -4.40
N THR A 38 -19.59 -13.88 -4.47
CA THR A 38 -18.83 -14.87 -5.24
C THR A 38 -18.52 -16.14 -4.45
N ARG A 39 -19.07 -16.29 -3.23
CA ARG A 39 -18.72 -17.35 -2.27
C ARG A 39 -17.21 -17.47 -2.06
N PHE A 40 -16.54 -16.33 -2.04
CA PHE A 40 -15.10 -16.17 -1.87
C PHE A 40 -14.28 -16.91 -2.94
N ALA A 41 -14.85 -17.12 -4.15
CA ALA A 41 -14.23 -17.95 -5.19
C ALA A 41 -12.79 -17.50 -5.55
N ASP A 42 -12.52 -16.20 -5.55
CA ASP A 42 -11.19 -15.65 -5.86
C ASP A 42 -10.30 -15.42 -4.61
N LEU A 43 -10.85 -15.69 -3.43
CA LEU A 43 -10.19 -15.57 -2.13
C LEU A 43 -9.89 -16.94 -1.47
N GLY A 44 -10.11 -18.04 -2.20
CA GLY A 44 -9.84 -19.41 -1.73
C GLY A 44 -11.06 -20.19 -1.25
N GLY A 45 -12.26 -19.72 -1.53
CA GLY A 45 -13.51 -20.25 -1.02
C GLY A 45 -13.85 -19.74 0.38
N PRO A 46 -15.01 -20.13 0.96
CA PRO A 46 -15.44 -19.64 2.25
C PRO A 46 -14.36 -19.93 3.32
N PRO A 47 -13.97 -18.92 4.12
CA PRO A 47 -12.88 -19.08 5.07
C PRO A 47 -13.26 -20.11 6.14
N PRO A 48 -12.42 -21.13 6.40
CA PRO A 48 -12.72 -22.18 7.38
C PRO A 48 -12.59 -21.70 8.84
N GLY A 49 -12.24 -20.44 9.06
CA GLY A 49 -12.00 -19.87 10.39
C GLY A 49 -11.85 -18.36 10.35
N PHE A 50 -10.88 -17.86 11.11
CA PHE A 50 -10.66 -16.44 11.33
C PHE A 50 -10.10 -15.72 10.09
N VAL A 51 -10.75 -14.62 9.69
CA VAL A 51 -10.31 -13.70 8.63
C VAL A 51 -9.90 -12.35 9.20
N PRO A 52 -8.82 -11.73 8.71
CA PRO A 52 -8.41 -10.41 9.16
C PRO A 52 -9.37 -9.33 8.63
N ILE A 53 -9.64 -8.35 9.49
CA ILE A 53 -10.34 -7.11 9.15
C ILE A 53 -9.59 -5.92 9.76
N ALA A 54 -9.70 -4.76 9.10
CA ALA A 54 -9.32 -3.48 9.69
C ALA A 54 -10.56 -2.72 10.14
N ILE A 55 -10.48 -2.04 11.28
CA ILE A 55 -11.61 -1.45 11.99
C ILE A 55 -11.29 0.02 12.28
N GLU A 56 -12.27 0.88 11.98
CA GLU A 56 -12.37 2.20 12.59
C GLU A 56 -13.41 2.12 13.71
N THR A 57 -13.02 2.38 14.96
CA THR A 57 -13.99 2.44 16.07
C THR A 57 -14.85 3.69 15.96
N ALA A 58 -16.08 3.64 16.46
CA ALA A 58 -16.95 4.81 16.57
C ALA A 58 -16.31 5.92 17.41
N GLN A 59 -16.73 7.17 17.19
CA GLN A 59 -16.30 8.28 18.02
C GLN A 59 -16.60 8.00 19.50
N GLY A 60 -15.63 8.27 20.38
CA GLY A 60 -15.73 7.97 21.81
C GLY A 60 -15.32 6.54 22.20
N THR A 61 -15.13 5.64 21.25
CA THR A 61 -14.55 4.30 21.50
C THR A 61 -13.11 4.27 21.02
N THR A 62 -12.17 3.82 21.87
CA THR A 62 -10.77 3.63 21.48
C THR A 62 -10.54 2.18 21.03
N ALA A 63 -9.50 1.97 20.22
CA ALA A 63 -9.01 0.65 19.84
C ALA A 63 -8.72 -0.23 21.07
N ARG A 64 -8.16 0.38 22.13
CA ARG A 64 -7.92 -0.29 23.41
C ARG A 64 -9.22 -0.73 24.08
N LYS A 65 -10.21 0.16 24.15
CA LYS A 65 -11.50 -0.17 24.75
C LYS A 65 -12.19 -1.31 24.00
N LEU A 66 -12.14 -1.29 22.66
CA LEU A 66 -12.63 -2.39 21.85
C LEU A 66 -11.88 -3.71 22.16
N ALA A 67 -10.55 -3.68 22.22
CA ALA A 67 -9.71 -4.84 22.52
C ALA A 67 -9.95 -5.44 23.92
N GLU A 68 -10.25 -4.59 24.91
CA GLU A 68 -10.68 -5.01 26.25
C GLU A 68 -12.09 -5.62 26.23
N THR A 69 -13.02 -5.02 25.48
CA THR A 69 -14.39 -5.55 25.36
C THR A 69 -14.44 -6.92 24.69
N VAL A 70 -13.66 -7.15 23.63
CA VAL A 70 -13.69 -8.42 22.88
C VAL A 70 -12.87 -9.53 23.54
N GLN A 71 -12.12 -9.25 24.61
CA GLN A 71 -11.29 -10.24 25.29
C GLN A 71 -12.12 -11.45 25.74
N GLY A 72 -11.71 -12.64 25.32
CA GLY A 72 -12.38 -13.90 25.68
C GLY A 72 -13.68 -14.19 24.92
N LYS A 73 -14.09 -13.34 23.96
CA LYS A 73 -15.26 -13.61 23.12
C LYS A 73 -14.95 -14.60 22.01
N SER A 74 -15.94 -15.43 21.65
CA SER A 74 -15.86 -16.31 20.49
C SER A 74 -15.99 -15.52 19.20
N GLY A 75 -15.30 -15.94 18.14
CA GLY A 75 -15.54 -15.43 16.78
C GLY A 75 -14.98 -14.03 16.49
N ILE A 76 -14.33 -13.38 17.45
CA ILE A 76 -13.50 -12.19 17.26
C ILE A 76 -12.24 -12.28 18.13
N TRP A 77 -11.09 -11.90 17.57
CA TRP A 77 -9.80 -11.90 18.25
C TRP A 77 -8.99 -10.67 17.86
N MET A 78 -8.25 -10.09 18.81
CA MET A 78 -7.37 -8.93 18.58
C MET A 78 -6.00 -9.16 19.22
N SER A 79 -4.96 -8.63 18.56
CA SER A 79 -3.59 -8.65 19.06
C SER A 79 -3.43 -7.89 20.39
N ALA A 80 -2.49 -8.35 21.23
CA ALA A 80 -2.11 -7.68 22.47
C ALA A 80 -1.62 -6.24 22.25
N LEU A 81 -1.18 -5.89 21.03
CA LEU A 81 -0.81 -4.53 20.63
C LEU A 81 -1.91 -3.49 20.88
N TYR A 82 -3.18 -3.92 20.89
CA TYR A 82 -4.32 -3.03 21.10
C TYR A 82 -4.74 -2.95 22.56
N ARG A 83 -4.62 -4.06 23.30
CA ARG A 83 -4.94 -4.09 24.73
C ARG A 83 -3.84 -3.46 25.59
N HIS A 84 -2.59 -3.60 25.14
CA HIS A 84 -1.39 -3.02 25.74
C HIS A 84 -0.70 -2.10 24.73
N PRO A 85 -1.35 -0.99 24.32
CA PRO A 85 -0.79 -0.10 23.33
C PRO A 85 0.47 0.59 23.85
N ALA A 86 1.42 0.87 22.95
CA ALA A 86 2.59 1.66 23.27
C ALA A 86 2.20 3.08 23.75
N ALA A 87 3.05 3.68 24.58
CA ALA A 87 2.81 5.00 25.14
C ALA A 87 2.47 6.05 24.06
N GLY A 88 1.33 6.72 24.25
CA GLY A 88 0.77 7.71 23.34
C GLY A 88 -0.26 7.18 22.34
N LEU A 89 -0.48 5.85 22.29
CA LEU A 89 -1.47 5.23 21.40
C LEU A 89 -2.76 4.82 22.11
N GLU A 90 -2.93 5.12 23.40
CA GLU A 90 -4.06 4.66 24.22
C GLU A 90 -5.42 5.15 23.72
N ASN A 91 -5.43 6.32 23.08
CA ASN A 91 -6.64 7.00 22.58
C ASN A 91 -6.87 6.84 21.08
N THR A 92 -6.05 6.02 20.41
CA THR A 92 -6.19 5.75 18.97
C THR A 92 -7.45 4.95 18.66
N ARG A 93 -8.04 5.14 17.47
CA ARG A 93 -9.31 4.53 17.03
C ARG A 93 -9.13 3.39 16.04
N PHE A 94 -8.05 3.39 15.26
CA PHE A 94 -7.87 2.40 14.20
C PHE A 94 -7.21 1.13 14.72
N CYS A 95 -7.82 -0.03 14.44
CA CYS A 95 -7.31 -1.32 14.87
C CYS A 95 -7.57 -2.45 13.87
N THR A 96 -7.05 -3.63 14.19
CA THR A 96 -7.29 -4.86 13.45
C THR A 96 -7.93 -5.88 14.36
N ALA A 97 -8.68 -6.79 13.76
CA ALA A 97 -9.17 -7.98 14.41
C ALA A 97 -9.14 -9.13 13.40
N PHE A 98 -9.18 -10.34 13.92
CA PHE A 98 -9.55 -11.49 13.14
C PHE A 98 -10.95 -11.91 13.56
N VAL A 99 -11.82 -12.22 12.59
CA VAL A 99 -13.23 -12.52 12.83
C VAL A 99 -13.70 -13.78 12.12
N THR A 100 -14.78 -14.38 12.62
CA THR A 100 -15.59 -15.40 11.92
C THR A 100 -16.96 -14.81 11.59
N ALA A 101 -17.84 -15.55 10.92
CA ALA A 101 -19.22 -15.08 10.65
C ALA A 101 -19.99 -14.67 11.93
N ALA A 102 -19.69 -15.28 13.08
CA ALA A 102 -20.30 -14.94 14.37
C ALA A 102 -20.04 -13.47 14.81
N PHE A 103 -19.03 -12.81 14.23
CA PHE A 103 -18.81 -11.37 14.43
C PHE A 103 -19.99 -10.50 14.02
N LEU A 104 -20.76 -10.91 13.01
CA LEU A 104 -21.94 -10.17 12.56
C LEU A 104 -23.03 -10.08 13.64
N ASP A 105 -23.10 -11.07 14.53
CA ASP A 105 -24.04 -11.05 15.66
C ASP A 105 -23.55 -10.15 16.79
N HIS A 106 -22.23 -10.09 17.01
CA HIS A 106 -21.62 -9.16 17.96
C HIS A 106 -21.88 -7.69 17.56
N LEU A 107 -21.87 -7.37 16.26
CA LEU A 107 -22.21 -6.03 15.75
C LEU A 107 -23.64 -5.58 16.13
N LYS A 108 -24.57 -6.53 16.29
CA LYS A 108 -25.97 -6.26 16.65
C LYS A 108 -26.20 -6.20 18.16
N THR A 109 -25.23 -6.64 18.95
CA THR A 109 -25.38 -6.85 20.39
C THR A 109 -24.33 -6.06 21.16
N ASP A 110 -23.26 -6.71 21.59
CA ASP A 110 -22.28 -6.12 22.51
C ASP A 110 -21.28 -5.16 21.86
N LEU A 111 -21.13 -5.19 20.54
CA LEU A 111 -20.32 -4.24 19.77
C LEU A 111 -21.18 -3.17 19.07
N ALA A 112 -22.49 -3.15 19.33
CA ALA A 112 -23.40 -2.18 18.75
C ALA A 112 -22.94 -0.75 19.08
N GLY A 113 -22.73 0.06 18.04
CA GLY A 113 -22.27 1.44 18.17
C GLY A 113 -20.80 1.62 18.56
N MET A 114 -20.01 0.54 18.70
CA MET A 114 -18.57 0.63 18.98
C MET A 114 -17.71 0.73 17.72
N ILE A 115 -18.23 0.29 16.57
CA ILE A 115 -17.52 0.22 15.28
C ILE A 115 -18.22 1.16 14.30
N GLU A 116 -17.45 2.05 13.68
CA GLU A 116 -17.93 2.97 12.64
C GLU A 116 -17.97 2.29 11.27
N ARG A 117 -16.90 1.55 10.94
CA ARG A 117 -16.76 0.77 9.71
C ARG A 117 -15.66 -0.27 9.85
N PHE A 118 -15.67 -1.28 9.00
CA PHE A 118 -14.57 -2.23 8.87
C PHE A 118 -14.37 -2.66 7.41
N THR A 119 -13.13 -2.99 7.04
CA THR A 119 -12.77 -3.52 5.71
C THR A 119 -12.32 -4.97 5.80
N LEU A 120 -12.68 -5.77 4.80
CA LEU A 120 -12.18 -7.12 4.64
C LEU A 120 -10.70 -7.05 4.21
N ALA A 121 -9.82 -7.71 4.96
CA ALA A 121 -8.38 -7.72 4.71
C ALA A 121 -7.88 -9.06 4.15
N MET A 122 -8.66 -9.68 3.27
CA MET A 122 -8.29 -10.94 2.62
C MET A 122 -7.57 -10.71 1.30
N PRO A 123 -6.56 -11.52 0.98
CA PRO A 123 -5.88 -11.42 -0.28
C PRO A 123 -6.54 -12.24 -1.40
N VAL A 124 -6.32 -11.81 -2.63
CA VAL A 124 -6.60 -12.57 -3.86
C VAL A 124 -5.60 -13.71 -4.02
N LEU A 125 -6.09 -14.93 -4.26
CA LEU A 125 -5.25 -16.13 -4.30
C LEU A 125 -4.83 -16.60 -5.70
N ALA A 126 -5.39 -16.02 -6.77
CA ALA A 126 -5.04 -16.37 -8.15
C ALA A 126 -5.12 -17.89 -8.46
N GLY A 127 -6.11 -18.58 -7.88
CA GLY A 127 -6.29 -20.03 -8.01
C GLY A 127 -5.35 -20.91 -7.17
N GLU A 128 -4.60 -20.33 -6.22
CA GLU A 128 -3.88 -21.10 -5.21
C GLU A 128 -4.81 -21.59 -4.10
N PRO A 129 -4.46 -22.72 -3.45
CA PRO A 129 -5.19 -23.15 -2.26
C PRO A 129 -5.10 -22.07 -1.16
N PRO A 130 -6.18 -21.85 -0.39
CA PRO A 130 -6.10 -21.03 0.80
C PRO A 130 -5.09 -21.63 1.76
N ARG A 131 -4.45 -20.77 2.53
CA ARG A 131 -3.55 -21.21 3.59
C ARG A 131 -4.34 -21.96 4.66
N SER A 132 -3.83 -23.12 5.07
CA SER A 132 -4.47 -24.02 6.03
C SER A 132 -4.28 -23.65 7.49
N ASP A 133 -3.45 -22.65 7.80
CA ASP A 133 -2.95 -22.43 9.16
C ASP A 133 -3.78 -21.35 9.88
N PRO A 134 -4.71 -21.74 10.77
CA PRO A 134 -5.48 -20.78 11.54
C PRO A 134 -4.58 -20.02 12.51
N VAL A 135 -4.97 -18.78 12.81
CA VAL A 135 -4.33 -17.93 13.81
C VAL A 135 -4.58 -18.52 15.21
N PRO A 136 -3.54 -18.90 16.00
CA PRO A 136 -3.71 -19.46 17.32
C PRO A 136 -4.24 -18.42 18.31
N VAL A 137 -5.35 -18.74 18.97
CA VAL A 137 -6.01 -17.85 19.95
C VAL A 137 -5.49 -18.01 21.39
N THR A 138 -4.38 -18.73 21.62
CA THR A 138 -4.05 -19.26 22.96
C THR A 138 -3.04 -18.43 23.78
N ASN A 139 -2.34 -17.44 23.21
CA ASN A 139 -1.36 -16.61 23.94
C ASN A 139 -1.61 -15.11 23.71
N GLN A 140 -2.72 -14.61 24.25
CA GLN A 140 -3.26 -13.27 23.94
C GLN A 140 -2.77 -12.15 24.87
N ASP A 141 -2.20 -12.47 26.04
CA ASP A 141 -2.04 -11.49 27.11
C ASP A 141 -0.60 -11.02 27.33
N LYS A 142 0.38 -11.78 26.83
CA LYS A 142 1.80 -11.46 27.02
C LYS A 142 2.40 -11.03 25.70
N LEU A 143 2.79 -9.76 25.60
CA LEU A 143 3.61 -9.27 24.52
C LEU A 143 5.09 -9.45 24.90
N ALA A 144 5.91 -9.99 23.99
CA ALA A 144 7.36 -10.00 24.20
C ALA A 144 7.91 -8.55 24.17
N HIS A 145 9.10 -8.32 24.74
CA HIS A 145 9.75 -7.00 24.76
C HIS A 145 11.17 -7.07 24.24
N ALA A 146 11.57 -6.09 23.44
CA ALA A 146 12.95 -5.96 23.01
C ALA A 146 13.82 -5.41 24.15
N PRO A 147 15.10 -5.82 24.26
CA PRO A 147 16.00 -5.25 25.25
C PRO A 147 16.31 -3.79 24.92
N ARG A 148 16.31 -2.94 25.96
CA ARG A 148 16.68 -1.52 25.82
C ARG A 148 18.15 -1.38 25.40
N ARG A 149 18.44 -0.47 24.47
CA ARG A 149 19.82 -0.16 24.07
C ARG A 149 20.42 0.84 25.07
N HIS A 150 21.38 0.38 25.85
CA HIS A 150 22.10 1.19 26.83
C HIS A 150 23.39 1.80 26.22
N GLY A 151 23.83 2.96 26.72
CA GLY A 151 25.15 3.52 26.42
C GLY A 151 25.24 4.52 25.26
N ALA A 152 24.17 4.73 24.49
CA ALA A 152 24.10 5.78 23.47
C ALA A 152 23.27 6.98 23.97
N PRO A 153 23.74 8.24 23.86
CA PRO A 153 22.99 9.41 24.31
C PRO A 153 21.70 9.66 23.50
N LYS A 154 21.57 9.09 22.30
CA LYS A 154 20.38 9.13 21.45
C LYS A 154 20.33 7.89 20.56
N VAL A 155 19.29 7.07 20.70
CA VAL A 155 19.05 5.89 19.85
C VAL A 155 18.01 6.26 18.80
N VAL A 156 18.36 6.14 17.53
CA VAL A 156 17.43 6.30 16.40
C VAL A 156 17.00 4.92 15.93
N VAL A 157 15.70 4.74 15.70
CA VAL A 157 15.14 3.48 15.19
C VAL A 157 14.53 3.72 13.81
N VAL A 158 15.00 2.96 12.82
CA VAL A 158 14.40 2.87 11.49
C VAL A 158 13.59 1.59 11.39
N GLY A 159 12.31 1.75 11.03
CA GLY A 159 11.38 0.67 10.76
C GLY A 159 11.20 0.43 9.27
N ALA A 160 11.08 -0.82 8.84
CA ALA A 160 10.64 -1.15 7.49
C ALA A 160 9.56 -2.23 7.49
N CYS A 161 8.50 -2.03 6.70
CA CYS A 161 7.48 -3.04 6.43
C CYS A 161 7.48 -3.36 4.93
N ASP A 162 7.82 -4.59 4.55
CA ASP A 162 7.99 -4.97 3.15
C ASP A 162 7.92 -6.51 2.97
N ASP A 163 8.19 -7.04 1.77
CA ASP A 163 8.34 -8.47 1.52
C ASP A 163 9.81 -8.91 1.40
N ALA A 164 10.13 -10.07 2.00
CA ALA A 164 11.41 -10.75 1.90
C ALA A 164 12.62 -9.87 2.29
N ILE A 165 12.81 -9.61 3.58
CA ILE A 165 13.88 -8.76 4.11
C ILE A 165 15.06 -9.60 4.61
N ALA A 166 16.25 -9.41 4.04
CA ALA A 166 17.48 -10.09 4.43
C ALA A 166 18.05 -9.55 5.75
N PHE A 167 17.41 -9.88 6.88
CA PHE A 167 17.72 -9.28 8.19
C PHE A 167 19.15 -9.51 8.69
N ALA A 168 19.84 -10.54 8.19
CA ALA A 168 21.23 -10.85 8.53
C ALA A 168 22.27 -10.29 7.53
N HIS A 169 21.86 -9.46 6.58
CA HIS A 169 22.73 -8.87 5.56
C HIS A 169 23.82 -8.01 6.22
N ALA A 170 25.05 -8.03 5.69
CA ALA A 170 26.19 -7.36 6.31
C ALA A 170 26.07 -5.83 6.38
N HIS A 171 25.24 -5.24 5.51
CA HIS A 171 24.91 -3.81 5.62
C HIS A 171 24.08 -3.50 6.85
N PHE A 172 23.60 -4.49 7.60
CA PHE A 172 22.81 -4.32 8.82
C PHE A 172 23.56 -4.78 10.07
N TYR A 173 24.86 -5.06 9.99
CA TYR A 173 25.67 -5.35 11.18
C TYR A 173 25.84 -4.11 12.05
N ALA A 174 26.00 -4.33 13.35
CA ALA A 174 26.32 -3.30 14.33
C ALA A 174 27.83 -3.13 14.54
N ASP A 175 28.64 -4.09 14.06
CA ASP A 175 30.09 -4.05 14.06
C ASP A 175 30.66 -4.64 12.75
N ALA A 176 31.93 -4.33 12.46
CA ALA A 176 32.59 -4.80 11.23
C ALA A 176 32.80 -6.32 11.17
N ALA A 177 32.83 -7.01 12.31
CA ALA A 177 32.99 -8.47 12.39
C ALA A 177 31.66 -9.23 12.21
N GLY A 178 30.54 -8.50 12.15
CA GLY A 178 29.20 -9.06 12.09
C GLY A 178 28.83 -9.87 13.32
N THR A 179 29.36 -9.51 14.50
CA THR A 179 29.05 -10.24 15.75
C THR A 179 27.74 -9.79 16.40
N ASP A 180 27.35 -8.54 16.19
CA ASP A 180 26.10 -7.92 16.62
C ASP A 180 25.31 -7.41 15.39
N SER A 181 23.98 -7.41 15.50
CA SER A 181 23.05 -6.97 14.45
C SER A 181 22.41 -5.64 14.81
N ARG A 182 22.25 -4.72 13.85
CA ARG A 182 21.37 -3.54 14.03
C ARG A 182 19.90 -3.91 13.91
N VAL A 183 19.56 -5.03 13.25
CA VAL A 183 18.19 -5.57 13.32
C VAL A 183 17.97 -6.16 14.71
N ARG A 184 17.22 -5.43 15.53
CA ARG A 184 16.89 -5.80 16.91
C ARG A 184 15.61 -6.62 17.01
N CYS A 185 14.71 -6.40 16.07
CA CYS A 185 13.43 -7.08 16.01
C CYS A 185 13.08 -7.37 14.55
N PHE A 186 12.69 -8.61 14.27
CA PHE A 186 12.17 -9.04 12.99
C PHE A 186 10.86 -9.80 13.19
N TRP A 187 9.76 -9.30 12.63
CA TRP A 187 8.49 -10.04 12.63
C TRP A 187 8.19 -10.56 11.24
N ASN A 188 8.21 -11.89 11.09
CA ASN A 188 7.73 -12.57 9.90
C ASN A 188 6.23 -12.86 10.06
N GLN A 189 5.38 -11.95 9.58
CA GLN A 189 3.92 -12.15 9.58
C GLN A 189 3.50 -13.38 8.75
N ASP A 190 4.37 -13.84 7.83
CA ASP A 190 4.10 -14.98 6.95
C ASP A 190 4.42 -16.34 7.58
N ASP A 191 5.02 -16.42 8.78
CA ASP A 191 5.44 -17.71 9.34
C ASP A 191 4.23 -18.60 9.72
N PRO A 192 4.14 -19.85 9.21
CA PRO A 192 3.03 -20.77 9.48
C PRO A 192 2.98 -21.28 10.92
N ALA A 193 4.07 -21.15 11.69
CA ALA A 193 4.04 -21.53 13.08
C ALA A 193 3.10 -20.66 13.92
N ASN A 194 2.86 -19.40 13.50
CA ASN A 194 2.03 -18.44 14.22
C ASN A 194 2.34 -18.38 15.73
N ASP A 195 3.63 -18.45 16.08
CA ASP A 195 4.14 -18.56 17.45
C ASP A 195 4.56 -17.20 18.05
N ALA A 196 4.34 -16.09 17.32
CA ALA A 196 4.60 -14.75 17.82
C ALA A 196 3.70 -14.40 19.02
N GLN A 197 4.30 -14.48 20.21
CA GLN A 197 3.63 -14.29 21.50
C GLN A 197 2.98 -12.90 21.61
N GLY A 198 1.67 -12.87 21.88
CA GLY A 198 0.86 -11.65 22.00
C GLY A 198 0.47 -11.03 20.66
N LEU A 199 1.21 -11.27 19.58
CA LEU A 199 0.89 -10.79 18.23
C LEU A 199 -0.10 -11.71 17.50
N GLY A 200 -0.19 -12.97 17.91
CA GLY A 200 -1.16 -13.98 17.49
C GLY A 200 -0.94 -14.62 16.12
N TYR A 201 -0.07 -14.08 15.27
CA TYR A 201 0.32 -14.74 14.01
C TYR A 201 1.74 -14.39 13.57
N GLY A 202 2.24 -15.22 12.65
CA GLY A 202 3.63 -15.15 12.23
C GLY A 202 4.60 -15.55 13.33
N ARG A 203 5.87 -15.17 13.16
CA ARG A 203 6.96 -15.46 14.09
C ARG A 203 7.80 -14.22 14.35
N GLU A 204 8.09 -13.96 15.61
CA GLU A 204 8.96 -12.86 16.02
C GLU A 204 10.36 -13.37 16.36
N PHE A 205 11.39 -12.67 15.90
CA PHE A 205 12.76 -12.80 16.36
C PHE A 205 13.18 -11.53 17.07
N LEU A 206 13.57 -11.65 18.34
CA LEU A 206 14.21 -10.58 19.10
C LEU A 206 15.73 -10.70 18.98
N SER A 207 16.47 -9.70 19.47
CA SER A 207 17.94 -9.63 19.38
C SER A 207 18.64 -10.93 19.80
N ALA A 208 18.17 -11.59 20.86
CA ALA A 208 18.76 -12.86 21.33
C ALA A 208 18.59 -13.99 20.30
N ASP A 209 17.41 -14.10 19.68
CA ASP A 209 17.14 -15.08 18.63
C ASP A 209 17.96 -14.79 17.37
N ILE A 210 18.04 -13.52 16.99
CA ILE A 210 18.83 -13.07 15.84
C ILE A 210 20.32 -13.39 16.06
N HIS A 211 20.87 -13.06 17.23
CA HIS A 211 22.28 -13.36 17.56
C HIS A 211 22.55 -14.85 17.59
N LYS A 212 21.64 -15.63 18.20
CA LYS A 212 21.77 -17.10 18.20
C LYS A 212 21.84 -17.64 16.79
N ARG A 213 20.92 -17.23 15.90
CA ARG A 213 20.89 -17.67 14.49
C ARG A 213 22.13 -17.25 13.72
N MET A 214 22.60 -16.02 13.91
CA MET A 214 23.84 -15.53 13.31
C MET A 214 25.07 -16.34 13.78
N ASN A 215 25.12 -16.71 15.06
CA ASN A 215 26.20 -17.52 15.62
C ASN A 215 26.16 -18.97 15.14
N ASP A 216 24.99 -19.60 15.14
CA ASP A 216 24.80 -20.99 14.70
C ASP A 216 25.16 -21.18 13.22
N ALA A 217 24.87 -20.15 12.40
CA ALA A 217 25.17 -20.11 10.99
C ALA A 217 26.63 -19.69 10.68
N ARG A 218 27.46 -19.36 11.68
CA ARG A 218 28.84 -18.93 11.43
C ARG A 218 29.72 -20.10 11.01
N ARG A 219 30.50 -19.90 9.94
CA ARG A 219 31.49 -20.84 9.38
C ARG A 219 32.75 -20.05 9.02
N ASP A 220 33.89 -20.44 9.58
CA ASP A 220 35.20 -19.81 9.33
C ASP A 220 35.21 -18.27 9.44
N GLY A 221 34.47 -17.74 10.41
CA GLY A 221 34.37 -16.30 10.67
C GLY A 221 33.30 -15.56 9.87
N VAL A 222 32.67 -16.20 8.87
CA VAL A 222 31.61 -15.61 8.02
C VAL A 222 30.25 -16.23 8.36
N ILE A 223 29.16 -15.48 8.20
CA ILE A 223 27.80 -15.99 8.39
C ILE A 223 27.33 -16.67 7.10
N ASP A 224 26.93 -17.94 7.20
CA ASP A 224 26.20 -18.64 6.14
C ASP A 224 24.75 -18.12 6.11
N GLU A 225 24.54 -17.02 5.37
CA GLU A 225 23.24 -16.37 5.22
C GLU A 225 22.18 -17.33 4.65
N GLU A 226 22.57 -18.30 3.81
CA GLU A 226 21.62 -19.25 3.23
C GLU A 226 21.11 -20.26 4.26
N ALA A 227 22.01 -20.84 5.06
CA ALA A 227 21.62 -21.70 6.18
C ALA A 227 20.74 -20.94 7.17
N LEU A 228 21.11 -19.70 7.50
CA LEU A 228 20.36 -18.84 8.41
C LEU A 228 18.94 -18.55 7.90
N TYR A 229 18.79 -18.11 6.65
CA TYR A 229 17.47 -17.78 6.10
C TYR A 229 16.59 -19.01 5.91
N ARG A 230 17.18 -20.17 5.59
CA ARG A 230 16.45 -21.45 5.53
C ARG A 230 15.91 -21.84 6.90
N ASP A 231 16.73 -21.75 7.93
CA ASP A 231 16.35 -22.00 9.34
C ASP A 231 15.32 -21.00 9.86
N ALA A 232 15.37 -19.75 9.39
CA ALA A 232 14.39 -18.71 9.70
C ALA A 232 13.09 -18.82 8.89
N GLY A 233 12.97 -19.78 7.96
CA GLY A 233 11.79 -19.93 7.08
C GLY A 233 11.66 -18.83 6.00
N ALA A 234 12.67 -17.98 5.83
CA ALA A 234 12.67 -16.84 4.92
C ALA A 234 13.03 -17.25 3.47
N THR A 235 12.30 -18.23 2.93
CA THR A 235 12.61 -18.88 1.64
C THR A 235 12.60 -17.94 0.43
N ALA A 236 11.85 -16.84 0.47
CA ALA A 236 11.84 -15.82 -0.58
C ALA A 236 13.23 -15.17 -0.79
N LEU A 237 14.09 -15.19 0.23
CA LEU A 237 15.48 -14.70 0.16
C LEU A 237 16.41 -15.62 -0.63
N ALA A 238 15.96 -16.77 -1.15
CA ALA A 238 16.73 -17.57 -2.09
C ALA A 238 16.94 -16.87 -3.45
N ARG A 239 16.11 -15.87 -3.78
CA ARG A 239 16.27 -15.02 -4.96
C ARG A 239 17.50 -14.13 -4.79
N GLY A 240 18.18 -13.75 -5.88
CA GLY A 240 19.34 -12.83 -5.81
C GLY A 240 18.98 -11.38 -5.42
N TRP A 241 17.70 -11.02 -5.48
CA TRP A 241 17.17 -9.74 -5.06
C TRP A 241 15.75 -9.87 -4.51
N THR A 242 15.42 -9.02 -3.55
CA THR A 242 14.06 -8.81 -3.03
C THR A 242 13.80 -7.34 -2.75
N HIS A 243 12.54 -6.94 -2.93
CA HIS A 243 12.09 -5.57 -2.73
C HIS A 243 12.39 -5.06 -1.32
N GLY A 244 12.02 -5.81 -0.28
CA GLY A 244 12.25 -5.40 1.11
C GLY A 244 13.72 -5.25 1.50
N THR A 245 14.62 -6.07 0.97
CA THR A 245 16.05 -5.93 1.26
C THR A 245 16.63 -4.64 0.67
N ALA A 246 16.34 -4.37 -0.61
CA ALA A 246 16.81 -3.14 -1.26
C ALA A 246 16.20 -1.88 -0.64
N THR A 247 14.92 -1.93 -0.28
CA THR A 247 14.23 -0.84 0.44
C THR A 247 14.91 -0.55 1.79
N LEU A 248 15.16 -1.58 2.61
CA LEU A 248 15.80 -1.40 3.92
C LEU A 248 17.26 -0.91 3.78
N ASP A 249 17.99 -1.38 2.76
CA ASP A 249 19.34 -0.92 2.46
C ASP A 249 19.39 0.57 2.11
N LEU A 250 18.51 1.04 1.21
CA LEU A 250 18.40 2.46 0.90
C LEU A 250 17.97 3.30 2.13
N ALA A 251 17.15 2.73 3.01
CA ALA A 251 16.66 3.40 4.20
C ALA A 251 17.73 3.54 5.30
N ALA A 252 18.56 2.51 5.50
CA ALA A 252 19.45 2.44 6.65
C ALA A 252 20.66 1.49 6.52
N GLY A 253 20.97 1.00 5.32
CA GLY A 253 22.13 0.15 5.04
C GLY A 253 23.46 0.89 5.19
N VAL A 254 24.42 0.25 5.84
CA VAL A 254 25.79 0.76 6.05
C VAL A 254 26.76 -0.41 6.03
N ASP A 255 27.80 -0.38 5.19
CA ASP A 255 28.86 -1.38 5.22
C ASP A 255 30.00 -0.97 6.18
N LEU A 256 29.88 -1.36 7.45
CA LEU A 256 30.87 -1.06 8.50
C LEU A 256 32.26 -1.68 8.27
N ARG A 257 32.41 -2.58 7.29
CA ARG A 257 33.71 -3.14 6.90
C ARG A 257 34.49 -2.22 5.98
N ARG A 258 33.84 -1.17 5.46
CA ARG A 258 34.43 -0.21 4.52
C ARG A 258 34.50 1.18 5.16
N PRO A 259 35.63 1.91 5.00
CA PRO A 259 35.75 3.27 5.53
C PRO A 259 34.81 4.24 4.81
N ASP A 260 34.17 5.18 5.51
CA ASP A 260 33.31 6.20 4.90
C ASP A 260 34.14 7.31 4.21
N LEU A 261 34.39 7.16 2.91
CA LEU A 261 35.05 8.14 2.04
C LEU A 261 34.19 9.39 1.72
N SER A 262 32.90 9.40 2.04
CA SER A 262 31.97 10.50 1.76
C SER A 262 31.75 11.44 2.95
N ALA A 263 32.38 11.17 4.10
CA ALA A 263 32.27 12.00 5.28
C ALA A 263 32.76 13.44 4.97
N PRO A 264 31.88 14.46 5.03
CA PRO A 264 32.23 15.83 4.64
C PRO A 264 33.24 16.49 5.61
N ASN A 265 33.55 15.84 6.74
CA ASN A 265 34.59 16.26 7.66
C ASN A 265 35.25 15.02 8.31
N PRO A 266 36.51 14.69 7.98
CA PRO A 266 37.22 13.55 8.58
C PRO A 266 37.45 13.68 10.09
N ASN A 267 37.26 14.88 10.68
CA ASN A 267 37.42 15.14 12.12
C ASN A 267 36.11 15.07 12.93
N ARG A 268 34.94 14.90 12.29
CA ARG A 268 33.68 14.67 13.02
C ARG A 268 33.44 13.17 13.09
N ALA A 269 33.32 12.62 14.30
CA ALA A 269 32.87 11.24 14.47
C ALA A 269 31.48 11.08 13.80
N PRO A 270 31.29 10.09 12.91
CA PRO A 270 30.00 9.87 12.27
C PRO A 270 28.93 9.59 13.34
N ASP A 271 27.72 10.10 13.11
CA ASP A 271 26.59 9.77 13.98
C ASP A 271 26.38 8.24 13.92
N PRO A 272 26.08 7.56 15.05
CA PRO A 272 25.93 6.11 15.04
C PRO A 272 24.79 5.70 14.10
N PRO A 273 24.95 4.60 13.33
CA PRO A 273 23.89 4.13 12.45
C PRO A 273 22.65 3.74 13.26
N PRO A 274 21.43 3.89 12.70
CA PRO A 274 20.21 3.59 13.42
C PRO A 274 20.09 2.08 13.71
N GLU A 275 19.41 1.78 14.82
CA GLU A 275 18.90 0.44 15.11
C GLU A 275 17.68 0.18 14.21
N LEU A 276 17.41 -1.10 13.89
CA LEU A 276 16.43 -1.50 12.90
C LEU A 276 15.35 -2.39 13.50
N VAL A 277 14.11 -2.13 13.10
CA VAL A 277 12.97 -3.02 13.30
C VAL A 277 12.40 -3.35 11.92
N ALA A 278 12.28 -4.63 11.59
CA ALA A 278 11.81 -5.06 10.28
C ALA A 278 10.56 -5.94 10.42
N VAL A 279 9.58 -5.72 9.54
CA VAL A 279 8.39 -6.55 9.44
C VAL A 279 8.28 -7.06 8.02
N GLN A 280 8.25 -8.38 7.88
CA GLN A 280 7.92 -9.03 6.63
C GLN A 280 6.41 -9.31 6.59
N PHE A 281 5.73 -8.78 5.57
CA PHE A 281 4.30 -8.98 5.38
C PHE A 281 3.92 -10.44 5.12
N ARG A 282 2.69 -10.80 5.51
CA ARG A 282 2.12 -12.12 5.28
C ARG A 282 1.72 -12.25 3.82
N GLN A 283 2.25 -13.28 3.16
CA GLN A 283 1.94 -13.53 1.76
C GLN A 283 0.66 -14.39 1.66
N PRO A 284 -0.19 -14.11 0.65
CA PRO A 284 -1.41 -14.88 0.40
C PRO A 284 -1.16 -16.37 0.14
N GLY A 285 0.03 -16.69 -0.37
CA GLY A 285 0.55 -18.04 -0.59
C GLY A 285 2.04 -18.02 -0.95
N ARG A 286 2.73 -19.16 -0.83
CA ARG A 286 4.20 -19.26 -0.98
C ARG A 286 4.76 -18.79 -2.33
N THR A 287 3.91 -18.67 -3.37
CA THR A 287 4.33 -18.30 -4.73
C THR A 287 3.50 -17.16 -5.34
N VAL A 288 2.67 -16.48 -4.54
CA VAL A 288 1.78 -15.41 -5.02
C VAL A 288 2.06 -14.13 -4.26
N ARG A 289 2.23 -13.04 -5.01
CA ARG A 289 2.11 -11.69 -4.47
C ARG A 289 0.82 -11.10 -4.97
N ASP A 290 -0.12 -10.88 -4.04
CA ASP A 290 -1.36 -10.15 -4.32
C ASP A 290 -1.08 -8.64 -4.32
N THR A 291 -1.35 -8.00 -5.46
CA THR A 291 -1.16 -6.56 -5.69
C THR A 291 -2.43 -5.74 -5.57
N SER A 292 -3.60 -6.38 -5.39
CA SER A 292 -4.88 -5.70 -5.21
C SER A 292 -4.91 -4.83 -3.95
N GLY A 293 -4.01 -5.09 -2.99
CA GLY A 293 -3.91 -4.32 -1.76
C GLY A 293 -5.03 -4.56 -0.75
N LEU A 294 -6.00 -5.44 -1.06
CA LEU A 294 -7.16 -5.69 -0.20
C LEU A 294 -6.79 -6.15 1.21
N TRP A 295 -5.69 -6.89 1.34
CA TRP A 295 -5.15 -7.37 2.61
C TRP A 295 -4.32 -6.36 3.40
N LEU A 296 -3.89 -5.26 2.76
CA LEU A 296 -2.82 -4.42 3.27
C LEU A 296 -3.22 -3.66 4.53
N ASP A 297 -4.49 -3.23 4.64
CA ASP A 297 -4.97 -2.43 5.78
C ASP A 297 -4.64 -3.08 7.13
N ALA A 298 -4.97 -4.38 7.29
CA ALA A 298 -4.73 -5.08 8.55
C ALA A 298 -3.24 -5.35 8.80
N GLN A 299 -2.55 -5.89 7.80
CA GLN A 299 -1.14 -6.26 7.96
C GLN A 299 -0.23 -5.06 8.20
N ALA A 300 -0.48 -3.96 7.47
CA ALA A 300 0.26 -2.72 7.63
C ALA A 300 0.00 -2.07 8.98
N LEU A 301 -1.27 -1.98 9.42
CA LEU A 301 -1.59 -1.35 10.69
C LEU A 301 -0.97 -2.09 11.89
N ASP A 302 -1.00 -3.44 11.87
CA ASP A 302 -0.30 -4.25 12.86
C ASP A 302 1.22 -4.00 12.82
N ALA A 303 1.82 -4.00 11.63
CA ALA A 303 3.25 -3.78 11.44
C ALA A 303 3.70 -2.39 11.96
N LEU A 304 2.92 -1.34 11.68
CA LEU A 304 3.19 0.02 12.15
C LEU A 304 3.16 0.09 13.68
N ARG A 305 2.13 -0.49 14.31
CA ARG A 305 2.01 -0.54 15.78
C ARG A 305 3.12 -1.36 16.42
N TYR A 306 3.47 -2.48 15.80
CA TYR A 306 4.60 -3.31 16.21
C TYR A 306 5.92 -2.53 16.19
N ILE A 307 6.22 -1.84 15.09
CA ILE A 307 7.43 -1.02 14.97
C ILE A 307 7.47 0.07 16.03
N ILE A 308 6.34 0.74 16.29
CA ILE A 308 6.25 1.75 17.35
C ILE A 308 6.55 1.13 18.72
N ALA A 309 5.92 -0.01 19.05
CA ALA A 309 6.13 -0.70 20.32
C ALA A 309 7.60 -1.10 20.50
N ARG A 310 8.22 -1.74 19.50
CA ARG A 310 9.63 -2.12 19.54
C ARG A 310 10.58 -0.94 19.57
N THR A 311 10.21 0.16 18.93
CA THR A 311 10.98 1.41 19.02
C THR A 311 11.02 1.92 20.46
N ARG A 312 9.90 1.89 21.19
CA ARG A 312 9.87 2.30 22.61
C ARG A 312 10.66 1.34 23.49
N ASP A 313 10.56 0.03 23.26
CA ASP A 313 11.38 -0.97 23.97
C ASP A 313 12.89 -0.66 23.82
N ILE A 314 13.33 -0.38 22.59
CA ILE A 314 14.75 -0.16 22.25
C ILE A 314 15.26 1.21 22.72
N ALA A 315 14.49 2.28 22.46
CA ALA A 315 14.95 3.67 22.57
C ALA A 315 14.22 4.50 23.66
N GLY A 316 13.21 3.94 24.34
CA GLY A 316 12.46 4.53 25.44
C GLY A 316 11.13 5.18 25.05
N ASP A 317 10.26 5.44 26.02
CA ASP A 317 8.84 5.84 25.82
C ASP A 317 8.60 7.16 25.06
N VAL A 318 9.64 7.97 24.89
CA VAL A 318 9.56 9.25 24.14
C VAL A 318 10.23 9.18 22.76
N SER A 319 10.78 8.03 22.36
CA SER A 319 11.44 7.83 21.06
C SER A 319 10.49 7.73 19.86
N ARG A 320 10.84 8.35 18.74
CA ARG A 320 10.05 8.31 17.51
C ARG A 320 10.58 7.26 16.54
N ALA A 321 9.69 6.43 16.00
CA ALA A 321 10.01 5.49 14.92
C ALA A 321 10.03 6.18 13.55
N PHE A 322 11.07 5.97 12.75
CA PHE A 322 11.12 6.43 11.36
C PHE A 322 10.82 5.24 10.45
N ILE A 323 9.64 5.20 9.85
CA ILE A 323 9.11 4.02 9.18
C ILE A 323 9.05 4.23 7.67
N ASN A 324 9.66 3.33 6.91
CA ASN A 324 9.45 3.24 5.47
C ASN A 324 8.46 2.10 5.19
N MET A 325 7.39 2.39 4.45
CA MET A 325 6.48 1.37 3.93
C MET A 325 6.37 1.54 2.42
N SER A 326 7.17 0.79 1.67
CA SER A 326 7.23 0.86 0.21
C SER A 326 6.24 -0.10 -0.45
N TYR A 327 4.97 0.02 -0.08
CA TYR A 327 3.87 -0.76 -0.63
C TYR A 327 2.74 0.15 -1.11
N GLY A 328 1.82 -0.39 -1.91
CA GLY A 328 0.72 0.39 -2.45
C GLY A 328 -0.10 -0.32 -3.51
N TYR A 329 -1.26 0.26 -3.76
CA TYR A 329 -2.26 -0.17 -4.74
C TYR A 329 -2.89 1.08 -5.41
N PHE A 330 -3.64 0.88 -6.49
CA PHE A 330 -4.03 1.98 -7.39
C PHE A 330 -5.39 2.57 -7.05
N ALA A 331 -6.39 1.71 -6.83
CA ALA A 331 -7.77 2.14 -6.61
C ALA A 331 -8.05 2.38 -5.11
N GLY A 332 -8.76 3.48 -4.85
CA GLY A 332 -9.29 3.89 -3.57
C GLY A 332 -9.77 5.34 -3.68
N PRO A 333 -10.08 6.02 -2.57
CA PRO A 333 -10.74 7.31 -2.63
C PRO A 333 -9.83 8.48 -3.04
N HIS A 334 -8.51 8.34 -2.89
CA HIS A 334 -7.48 9.37 -3.19
C HIS A 334 -7.66 10.73 -2.51
N ASP A 335 -8.43 10.76 -1.42
CA ASP A 335 -8.80 11.95 -0.67
C ASP A 335 -8.31 11.90 0.80
N GLY A 336 -7.47 10.92 1.12
CA GLY A 336 -6.95 10.65 2.46
C GLY A 336 -7.94 9.95 3.42
N THR A 337 -9.13 9.55 2.96
CA THR A 337 -10.20 9.02 3.83
C THR A 337 -10.27 7.50 3.91
N SER A 338 -9.37 6.79 3.23
CA SER A 338 -9.27 5.33 3.34
C SER A 338 -8.86 4.89 4.75
N MET A 339 -9.16 3.63 5.10
CA MET A 339 -8.92 3.06 6.43
C MET A 339 -7.45 3.21 6.85
N LEU A 340 -6.53 2.77 5.99
CA LEU A 340 -5.10 2.78 6.30
C LEU A 340 -4.52 4.20 6.30
N GLU A 341 -4.99 5.10 5.44
CA GLU A 341 -4.54 6.50 5.44
C GLU A 341 -4.91 7.21 6.72
N CYS A 342 -6.18 7.09 7.15
CA CYS A 342 -6.62 7.68 8.41
C CYS A 342 -5.86 7.09 9.61
N ALA A 343 -5.59 5.78 9.60
CA ALA A 343 -4.80 5.13 10.64
C ALA A 343 -3.34 5.63 10.68
N MET A 344 -2.68 5.74 9.52
CA MET A 344 -1.32 6.28 9.42
C MET A 344 -1.25 7.74 9.86
N ASP A 345 -2.27 8.53 9.51
CA ASP A 345 -2.37 9.93 9.92
C ASP A 345 -2.55 10.06 11.44
N GLU A 346 -3.45 9.28 12.04
CA GLU A 346 -3.64 9.23 13.50
C GLU A 346 -2.34 8.82 14.21
N LEU A 347 -1.68 7.74 13.76
CA LEU A 347 -0.42 7.29 14.34
C LEU A 347 0.69 8.34 14.23
N SER A 348 0.78 9.04 13.09
CA SER A 348 1.78 10.11 12.90
C SER A 348 1.51 11.33 13.78
N GLN A 349 0.24 11.68 14.01
CA GLN A 349 -0.17 12.78 14.88
C GLN A 349 0.21 12.56 16.35
N THR A 350 0.25 11.31 16.82
CA THR A 350 0.75 10.97 18.17
C THR A 350 2.23 11.30 18.37
N ARG A 351 2.96 11.60 17.29
CA ARG A 351 4.43 11.81 17.25
C ARG A 351 5.25 10.56 17.62
N ALA A 352 4.61 9.40 17.83
CA ALA A 352 5.28 8.13 18.08
C ALA A 352 6.00 7.60 16.83
N CYS A 353 5.56 8.00 15.63
CA CYS A 353 6.18 7.59 14.38
C CYS A 353 6.27 8.73 13.35
N SER A 354 6.96 8.43 12.25
CA SER A 354 7.10 9.25 11.07
C SER A 354 7.15 8.31 9.87
N ILE A 355 6.07 8.29 9.10
CA ILE A 355 5.88 7.32 8.02
C ILE A 355 6.24 7.96 6.69
N THR A 356 7.08 7.27 5.91
CA THR A 356 7.45 7.65 4.55
C THR A 356 6.92 6.62 3.56
N LEU A 357 6.24 7.10 2.52
CA LEU A 357 5.56 6.31 1.50
C LEU A 357 6.07 6.68 0.10
N PRO A 358 6.19 5.71 -0.81
CA PRO A 358 6.40 5.99 -2.23
C PRO A 358 5.14 6.60 -2.84
N ALA A 359 5.30 7.51 -3.80
CA ALA A 359 4.19 8.11 -4.52
C ALA A 359 3.40 7.10 -5.37
N GLY A 360 4.00 5.99 -5.80
CA GLY A 360 3.40 5.05 -6.74
C GLY A 360 4.08 5.09 -8.12
N ASN A 361 3.81 4.09 -8.95
CA ASN A 361 4.46 3.90 -10.24
C ASN A 361 3.46 3.77 -11.41
N SER A 362 2.22 4.24 -11.25
CA SER A 362 1.10 3.96 -12.17
C SER A 362 0.79 5.07 -13.16
N ASN A 363 1.63 6.11 -13.22
CA ASN A 363 1.40 7.30 -14.05
C ASN A 363 1.13 6.99 -15.53
N LEU A 364 1.73 5.92 -16.07
CA LEU A 364 1.57 5.51 -17.48
C LEU A 364 0.64 4.31 -17.68
N ASP A 365 0.06 3.77 -16.60
CA ASP A 365 -0.68 2.52 -16.65
C ASP A 365 -2.13 2.70 -17.12
N ARG A 366 -2.58 3.95 -17.27
CA ARG A 366 -3.94 4.31 -17.72
C ARG A 366 -5.02 3.70 -16.82
N CYS A 367 -4.71 3.70 -15.53
CA CYS A 367 -5.55 3.14 -14.47
C CYS A 367 -6.41 4.20 -13.77
N HIS A 368 -6.42 5.44 -14.26
CA HIS A 368 -7.26 6.52 -13.71
C HIS A 368 -7.91 7.32 -14.84
N GLY A 369 -9.12 7.79 -14.60
CA GLY A 369 -9.76 8.81 -15.42
C GLY A 369 -10.73 9.66 -14.63
N THR A 370 -10.94 10.88 -15.12
CA THR A 370 -11.89 11.86 -14.57
C THR A 370 -12.95 12.14 -15.62
N LEU A 371 -14.21 11.91 -15.29
CA LEU A 371 -15.33 12.18 -16.20
C LEU A 371 -16.25 13.23 -15.61
N SER A 372 -16.53 14.28 -16.37
CA SER A 372 -17.60 15.24 -16.07
C SER A 372 -18.84 14.85 -16.85
N ILE A 373 -19.88 14.45 -16.15
CA ILE A 373 -21.15 13.98 -16.71
C ILE A 373 -22.17 15.08 -16.52
N ALA A 374 -22.57 15.71 -17.63
CA ALA A 374 -23.59 16.74 -17.59
C ALA A 374 -24.93 16.19 -17.06
N LYS A 375 -25.77 17.05 -16.49
CA LYS A 375 -27.12 16.67 -16.08
C LYS A 375 -27.86 15.94 -17.23
N ASP A 376 -28.55 14.84 -16.89
CA ASP A 376 -29.31 13.99 -17.80
C ASP A 376 -28.47 13.34 -18.94
N ALA A 377 -27.15 13.52 -18.92
CA ALA A 377 -26.25 12.92 -19.89
C ALA A 377 -25.80 11.53 -19.45
N THR A 378 -25.30 10.77 -20.43
CA THR A 378 -24.67 9.47 -20.22
C THR A 378 -23.29 9.51 -20.84
N GLU A 379 -22.29 9.12 -20.06
CA GLU A 379 -20.91 8.97 -20.51
C GLU A 379 -20.49 7.50 -20.43
N GLU A 380 -19.62 7.06 -21.34
CA GLU A 380 -19.18 5.66 -21.45
C GLU A 380 -17.67 5.55 -21.18
N LEU A 381 -17.29 4.63 -20.29
CA LEU A 381 -15.91 4.26 -20.00
C LEU A 381 -15.60 2.94 -20.71
N ARG A 382 -14.54 2.92 -21.54
CA ARG A 382 -14.03 1.69 -22.15
C ARG A 382 -12.95 1.09 -21.24
N TRP A 383 -13.26 -0.06 -20.63
CA TRP A 383 -12.35 -0.83 -19.79
C TRP A 383 -11.77 -2.03 -20.55
N ARG A 384 -10.48 -1.97 -20.87
CA ARG A 384 -9.76 -3.03 -21.58
C ARG A 384 -9.26 -4.08 -20.60
N VAL A 385 -9.86 -5.26 -20.65
CA VAL A 385 -9.46 -6.44 -19.88
C VAL A 385 -8.63 -7.37 -20.74
N LEU A 386 -7.44 -7.75 -20.25
CA LEU A 386 -6.50 -8.59 -20.99
C LEU A 386 -6.83 -10.09 -20.84
N PRO A 387 -6.57 -10.91 -21.87
CA PRO A 387 -6.65 -12.36 -21.76
C PRO A 387 -5.56 -12.91 -20.81
N GLU A 388 -5.73 -14.16 -20.39
CA GLU A 388 -4.75 -14.89 -19.57
C GLU A 388 -4.45 -14.26 -18.20
N CYS A 389 -5.48 -13.70 -17.55
CA CYS A 389 -5.38 -13.18 -16.19
C CYS A 389 -5.99 -14.18 -15.20
N LEU A 390 -5.21 -14.68 -14.24
CA LEU A 390 -5.63 -15.61 -13.18
C LEU A 390 -6.23 -14.90 -11.96
N THR A 391 -6.22 -13.57 -11.95
CA THR A 391 -6.71 -12.75 -10.86
C THR A 391 -7.93 -11.94 -11.31
N PRO A 392 -8.91 -11.69 -10.42
CA PRO A 392 -10.00 -10.78 -10.69
C PRO A 392 -9.47 -9.38 -11.01
N SER A 393 -10.23 -8.63 -11.81
CA SER A 393 -9.94 -7.23 -12.14
C SER A 393 -11.04 -6.35 -11.56
N PHE A 394 -10.68 -5.17 -11.07
CA PHE A 394 -11.64 -4.27 -10.42
C PHE A 394 -11.57 -2.86 -11.01
N VAL A 395 -12.73 -2.22 -11.07
CA VAL A 395 -12.86 -0.78 -11.29
C VAL A 395 -13.62 -0.19 -10.12
N GLU A 396 -13.06 0.84 -9.49
CA GLU A 396 -13.73 1.66 -8.48
C GLU A 396 -14.10 3.00 -9.09
N ILE A 397 -15.36 3.39 -8.96
CA ILE A 397 -15.89 4.68 -9.43
C ILE A 397 -16.35 5.45 -8.22
N TRP A 398 -15.64 6.53 -7.90
CA TRP A 398 -15.88 7.38 -6.75
C TRP A 398 -16.74 8.57 -7.16
N LEU A 399 -17.82 8.76 -6.41
CA LEU A 399 -18.80 9.83 -6.61
C LEU A 399 -18.47 11.02 -5.69
N PRO A 400 -18.86 12.25 -6.05
CA PRO A 400 -18.61 13.41 -5.19
C PRO A 400 -19.39 13.28 -3.86
N ASP A 401 -18.79 13.75 -2.77
CA ASP A 401 -19.42 13.73 -1.44
C ASP A 401 -20.38 14.92 -1.24
N ILE A 402 -21.45 14.97 -2.04
CA ILE A 402 -22.44 16.06 -2.05
C ILE A 402 -23.85 15.60 -1.62
N GLY A 403 -23.96 14.42 -1.01
CA GLY A 403 -25.25 13.78 -0.66
C GLY A 403 -25.70 12.74 -1.70
N ASP A 404 -27.01 12.53 -1.83
CA ASP A 404 -27.61 11.51 -2.71
C ASP A 404 -27.30 11.79 -4.19
N SER A 405 -26.13 11.33 -4.64
CA SER A 405 -25.74 11.34 -6.05
C SER A 405 -26.51 10.23 -6.77
N ASN A 406 -27.45 10.62 -7.62
CA ASN A 406 -28.24 9.70 -8.41
C ASN A 406 -27.54 9.35 -9.74
N ILE A 407 -26.49 8.53 -9.64
CA ILE A 407 -25.80 7.97 -10.80
C ILE A 407 -26.31 6.55 -11.05
N GLU A 408 -26.81 6.30 -12.24
CA GLU A 408 -27.17 4.97 -12.74
C GLU A 408 -25.99 4.37 -13.50
N VAL A 409 -25.74 3.07 -13.31
CA VAL A 409 -24.63 2.36 -13.97
C VAL A 409 -25.16 1.22 -14.83
N ALA A 410 -24.66 1.09 -16.05
CA ALA A 410 -24.85 -0.11 -16.85
C ALA A 410 -23.49 -0.69 -17.26
N VAL A 411 -23.38 -2.02 -17.30
CA VAL A 411 -22.15 -2.71 -17.70
C VAL A 411 -22.44 -3.62 -18.88
N ARG A 412 -21.61 -3.53 -19.93
CA ARG A 412 -21.72 -4.33 -21.14
C ARG A 412 -20.45 -5.17 -21.35
N PRO A 413 -20.55 -6.51 -21.31
CA PRO A 413 -19.43 -7.41 -21.56
C PRO A 413 -19.08 -7.47 -23.06
N PRO A 414 -17.84 -7.85 -23.42
CA PRO A 414 -17.45 -8.12 -24.79
C PRO A 414 -18.38 -9.16 -25.45
N GLY A 415 -19.04 -8.78 -26.54
CA GLY A 415 -19.93 -9.68 -27.30
C GLY A 415 -21.25 -10.04 -26.61
N GLY A 416 -21.58 -9.43 -25.47
CA GLY A 416 -22.86 -9.63 -24.77
C GLY A 416 -23.70 -8.35 -24.66
N GLY A 417 -24.92 -8.50 -24.13
CA GLY A 417 -25.83 -7.37 -23.89
C GLY A 417 -25.50 -6.59 -22.63
N ALA A 418 -25.81 -5.29 -22.64
CA ALA A 418 -25.71 -4.44 -21.46
C ALA A 418 -26.66 -4.91 -20.34
N SER A 419 -26.29 -4.63 -19.10
CA SER A 419 -27.22 -4.73 -17.97
C SER A 419 -28.35 -3.71 -18.11
N ALA A 420 -29.46 -3.93 -17.39
CA ALA A 420 -30.35 -2.82 -17.07
C ALA A 420 -29.61 -1.80 -16.19
N GLY A 421 -30.17 -0.59 -16.07
CA GLY A 421 -29.68 0.46 -15.19
C GLY A 421 -29.63 0.04 -13.73
N ILE A 422 -28.44 0.02 -13.16
CA ILE A 422 -28.17 -0.31 -11.76
C ILE A 422 -28.21 0.99 -10.96
N GLN A 423 -29.23 1.11 -10.11
CA GLN A 423 -29.49 2.32 -9.32
C GLN A 423 -28.68 2.30 -8.01
N PRO A 424 -28.50 3.47 -7.36
CA PRO A 424 -27.99 3.51 -5.98
C PRO A 424 -28.82 2.60 -5.06
N GLY A 425 -28.13 1.91 -4.13
CA GLY A 425 -28.71 0.91 -3.24
C GLY A 425 -28.79 -0.51 -3.83
N SER A 426 -28.39 -0.70 -5.09
CA SER A 426 -28.53 -1.98 -5.79
C SER A 426 -27.23 -2.77 -5.91
N VAL A 427 -27.37 -4.07 -6.10
CA VAL A 427 -26.29 -4.97 -6.53
C VAL A 427 -26.72 -5.71 -7.79
N ALA A 428 -25.78 -5.88 -8.72
CA ALA A 428 -26.01 -6.67 -9.93
C ALA A 428 -24.92 -7.73 -10.11
N ALA A 429 -25.29 -8.84 -10.74
CA ALA A 429 -24.35 -9.87 -11.16
C ALA A 429 -24.65 -10.32 -12.59
N TRP A 430 -23.60 -10.53 -13.37
CA TRP A 430 -23.65 -11.21 -14.65
C TRP A 430 -23.22 -12.66 -14.47
N THR A 431 -24.17 -13.57 -14.65
CA THR A 431 -24.02 -14.97 -14.22
C THR A 431 -24.12 -15.93 -15.40
N LEU A 432 -23.22 -16.91 -15.46
CA LEU A 432 -23.26 -18.04 -16.39
C LEU A 432 -23.45 -19.34 -15.62
N GLY A 433 -24.67 -19.89 -15.62
CA GLY A 433 -25.01 -21.03 -14.77
C GLY A 433 -25.00 -20.61 -13.30
N SER A 434 -24.09 -21.17 -12.50
CA SER A 434 -23.86 -20.77 -11.10
C SER A 434 -22.69 -19.79 -10.92
N GLU A 435 -21.89 -19.55 -11.96
CA GLU A 435 -20.68 -18.74 -11.88
C GLU A 435 -21.03 -17.26 -12.07
N ARG A 436 -20.74 -16.44 -11.06
CA ARG A 436 -20.85 -14.97 -11.11
C ARG A 436 -19.58 -14.42 -11.76
N LEU A 437 -19.68 -13.97 -13.00
CA LEU A 437 -18.53 -13.53 -13.82
C LEU A 437 -18.22 -12.04 -13.66
N CYS A 438 -19.23 -11.22 -13.40
CA CYS A 438 -19.08 -9.79 -13.09
C CYS A 438 -20.06 -9.42 -11.99
N THR A 439 -19.63 -8.63 -11.02
CA THR A 439 -20.46 -8.10 -9.93
C THR A 439 -20.34 -6.58 -9.91
N VAL A 440 -21.46 -5.89 -9.78
CA VAL A 440 -21.53 -4.44 -9.59
C VAL A 440 -22.14 -4.17 -8.23
N VAL A 441 -21.42 -3.49 -7.34
CA VAL A 441 -21.89 -3.09 -6.01
C VAL A 441 -22.06 -1.58 -5.99
N HIS A 442 -23.30 -1.11 -5.89
CA HIS A 442 -23.66 0.31 -5.85
C HIS A 442 -24.49 0.61 -4.60
N LEU A 443 -23.86 0.56 -3.43
CA LEU A 443 -24.51 0.71 -2.12
C LEU A 443 -24.28 2.09 -1.48
N GLY A 444 -23.75 3.04 -2.25
CA GLY A 444 -23.43 4.38 -1.77
C GLY A 444 -22.16 4.40 -0.90
N ARG A 445 -22.25 4.99 0.30
CA ARG A 445 -21.11 5.18 1.20
C ARG A 445 -20.73 3.86 1.90
N GLY A 446 -19.63 3.26 1.48
CA GLY A 446 -19.08 2.04 2.09
C GLY A 446 -17.99 2.29 3.14
N ALA A 447 -17.28 1.22 3.50
CA ALA A 447 -16.16 1.25 4.44
C ALA A 447 -14.85 1.81 3.84
N ARG A 448 -14.71 1.83 2.50
CA ARG A 448 -13.42 2.13 1.84
C ARG A 448 -13.01 3.60 1.86
N GLY A 449 -13.94 4.52 2.09
CA GLY A 449 -13.69 5.96 2.11
C GLY A 449 -14.87 6.73 2.69
N LYS A 450 -14.77 8.06 2.70
CA LYS A 450 -15.93 8.93 2.96
C LYS A 450 -16.85 9.02 1.75
N PRO A 451 -16.38 9.26 0.51
CA PRO A 451 -17.31 9.42 -0.61
C PRO A 451 -18.00 8.09 -0.98
N PRO A 452 -19.17 8.16 -1.64
CA PRO A 452 -19.82 6.97 -2.20
C PRO A 452 -18.95 6.32 -3.29
N MET A 453 -19.02 4.99 -3.40
CA MET A 453 -18.22 4.23 -4.36
C MET A 453 -19.07 3.16 -5.04
N ILE A 454 -18.84 3.00 -6.35
CA ILE A 454 -19.37 1.91 -7.17
C ILE A 454 -18.22 0.96 -7.50
N LEU A 455 -18.36 -0.31 -7.14
CA LEU A 455 -17.37 -1.36 -7.46
C LEU A 455 -17.87 -2.18 -8.63
N VAL A 456 -17.06 -2.29 -9.69
CA VAL A 456 -17.22 -3.28 -10.75
C VAL A 456 -16.11 -4.32 -10.60
N ALA A 457 -16.47 -5.54 -10.22
CA ALA A 457 -15.56 -6.65 -9.96
C ALA A 457 -15.74 -7.74 -11.01
N LEU A 458 -14.69 -8.03 -11.77
CA LEU A 458 -14.68 -9.02 -12.83
C LEU A 458 -13.88 -10.25 -12.42
N ALA A 459 -14.46 -11.43 -12.63
CA ALA A 459 -13.77 -12.70 -12.45
C ALA A 459 -12.53 -12.81 -13.37
N PRO A 460 -11.56 -13.68 -13.03
CA PRO A 460 -10.39 -13.92 -13.88
C PRO A 460 -10.74 -14.27 -15.34
N THR A 461 -9.93 -13.80 -16.29
CA THR A 461 -10.06 -14.18 -17.72
C THR A 461 -9.41 -15.52 -18.06
N MET A 462 -8.78 -16.15 -17.07
CA MET A 462 -8.26 -17.51 -17.09
C MET A 462 -8.45 -18.14 -15.72
N THR A 463 -8.72 -19.45 -15.67
CA THR A 463 -8.83 -20.22 -14.43
C THR A 463 -8.04 -21.52 -14.56
N ARG A 464 -7.46 -21.97 -13.43
CA ARG A 464 -6.86 -23.30 -13.31
C ARG A 464 -7.83 -24.35 -12.78
N ASP A 465 -8.93 -23.92 -12.16
CA ASP A 465 -9.97 -24.80 -11.68
C ASP A 465 -10.89 -25.18 -12.86
N PRO A 466 -10.97 -26.48 -13.23
CA PRO A 466 -11.81 -26.94 -14.34
C PRO A 466 -13.31 -26.74 -14.10
N ASN A 467 -13.73 -26.53 -12.85
CA ASN A 467 -15.13 -26.27 -12.49
C ASN A 467 -15.52 -24.80 -12.64
N ARG A 468 -14.54 -23.89 -12.67
CA ARG A 468 -14.77 -22.45 -12.81
C ARG A 468 -14.88 -22.04 -14.27
N ARG A 469 -15.57 -20.93 -14.52
CA ARG A 469 -15.64 -20.30 -15.85
C ARG A 469 -14.87 -18.98 -15.86
N PRO A 470 -14.00 -18.74 -16.86
CA PRO A 470 -13.34 -17.45 -17.00
C PRO A 470 -14.32 -16.39 -17.52
N ALA A 471 -14.12 -15.14 -17.12
CA ALA A 471 -14.78 -13.99 -17.75
C ALA A 471 -14.20 -13.74 -19.15
N PRO A 472 -14.98 -13.18 -20.09
CA PRO A 472 -14.45 -12.78 -21.38
C PRO A 472 -13.46 -11.61 -21.24
N SER A 473 -12.31 -11.73 -21.92
CA SER A 473 -11.39 -10.62 -22.14
C SER A 473 -11.85 -9.73 -23.30
N GLY A 474 -11.44 -8.47 -23.31
CA GLY A 474 -11.78 -7.51 -24.36
C GLY A 474 -12.20 -6.16 -23.78
N ASP A 475 -12.94 -5.40 -24.58
CA ASP A 475 -13.53 -4.13 -24.16
C ASP A 475 -14.83 -4.37 -23.42
N TRP A 476 -14.80 -4.09 -22.11
CA TRP A 476 -15.96 -3.94 -21.27
C TRP A 476 -16.37 -2.47 -21.27
N MET A 477 -17.66 -2.21 -21.43
CA MET A 477 -18.17 -0.84 -21.43
C MET A 477 -18.93 -0.61 -20.14
N ILE A 478 -18.61 0.49 -19.46
CA ILE A 478 -19.31 0.94 -18.26
C ILE A 478 -19.97 2.26 -18.62
N GLU A 479 -21.30 2.31 -18.60
CA GLU A 479 -22.07 3.52 -18.89
C GLU A 479 -22.50 4.14 -17.56
N LEU A 480 -22.28 5.44 -17.41
CA LEU A 480 -22.67 6.22 -16.25
C LEU A 480 -23.66 7.30 -16.70
N LYS A 481 -24.89 7.22 -16.17
CA LYS A 481 -25.94 8.19 -16.44
C LYS A 481 -26.15 9.08 -15.23
N ASN A 482 -26.03 10.39 -15.44
CA ASN A 482 -26.30 11.37 -14.41
C ASN A 482 -27.80 11.67 -14.34
N ALA A 483 -28.50 11.02 -13.41
CA ALA A 483 -29.92 11.21 -13.15
C ALA A 483 -30.19 12.21 -11.99
N ASN A 484 -29.22 13.08 -11.68
CA ASN A 484 -29.40 14.13 -10.68
C ASN A 484 -30.23 15.28 -11.23
N GLN A 485 -30.99 15.93 -10.34
CA GLN A 485 -31.98 16.91 -10.79
C GLN A 485 -31.37 18.25 -11.23
N ASN A 486 -30.21 18.68 -10.73
CA ASN A 486 -29.77 20.08 -10.89
C ASN A 486 -28.25 20.31 -11.04
N SER A 487 -27.44 19.29 -11.28
CA SER A 487 -25.98 19.50 -11.36
C SER A 487 -25.27 18.48 -12.25
N ASP A 488 -24.25 18.98 -12.94
CA ASP A 488 -23.20 18.15 -13.51
C ASP A 488 -22.45 17.44 -12.38
N ILE A 489 -21.92 16.26 -12.66
CA ILE A 489 -21.16 15.47 -11.69
C ILE A 489 -19.82 15.13 -12.27
N GLU A 490 -18.77 15.34 -11.49
CA GLU A 490 -17.46 14.79 -11.79
C GLU A 490 -17.27 13.49 -11.00
N VAL A 491 -16.95 12.41 -11.70
CA VAL A 491 -16.59 11.11 -11.10
C VAL A 491 -15.12 10.81 -11.35
N GLN A 492 -14.54 10.06 -10.41
CA GLN A 492 -13.17 9.58 -10.51
C GLN A 492 -13.19 8.05 -10.62
N ALA A 493 -12.63 7.51 -11.69
CA ALA A 493 -12.62 6.07 -11.92
C ALA A 493 -11.17 5.55 -11.86
N TRP A 494 -10.94 4.50 -11.06
CA TRP A 494 -9.65 3.81 -11.00
C TRP A 494 -9.78 2.33 -11.33
N VAL A 495 -8.86 1.83 -12.14
CA VAL A 495 -8.63 0.40 -12.30
C VAL A 495 -7.69 -0.07 -11.19
N GLN A 496 -8.09 -1.09 -10.44
CA GLN A 496 -7.24 -1.63 -9.39
C GLN A 496 -6.01 -2.33 -9.97
N ARG A 497 -4.92 -2.25 -9.21
CA ARG A 497 -3.65 -2.90 -9.52
C ARG A 497 -3.81 -4.42 -9.64
N ASN A 498 -3.35 -4.97 -10.76
CA ASN A 498 -3.55 -6.38 -11.10
C ASN A 498 -2.36 -7.03 -11.83
N GLU A 499 -1.23 -6.35 -12.00
CA GLU A 499 -0.03 -6.97 -12.55
C GLU A 499 0.73 -7.83 -11.54
N THR A 500 1.51 -8.79 -12.03
CA THR A 500 2.44 -9.54 -11.19
C THR A 500 3.76 -8.77 -11.04
N PRO A 501 4.22 -8.50 -9.81
CA PRO A 501 5.52 -7.88 -9.59
C PRO A 501 6.68 -8.76 -10.07
N PHE A 502 7.79 -8.13 -10.43
CA PHE A 502 8.99 -8.82 -10.87
C PHE A 502 9.45 -9.87 -9.85
N GLY A 503 9.90 -11.03 -10.34
CA GLY A 503 10.37 -12.15 -9.51
C GLY A 503 9.26 -13.09 -9.02
N PHE A 504 7.99 -12.84 -9.32
CA PHE A 504 6.88 -13.75 -9.04
C PHE A 504 6.35 -14.42 -10.32
N PRO A 505 5.76 -15.63 -10.22
CA PRO A 505 5.08 -16.28 -11.33
C PRO A 505 3.97 -15.39 -11.88
N VAL A 506 4.03 -15.16 -13.19
CA VAL A 506 3.12 -14.28 -13.91
C VAL A 506 1.69 -14.83 -13.85
N ARG A 507 0.84 -14.19 -13.04
CA ARG A 507 -0.56 -14.59 -12.79
C ARG A 507 -1.55 -13.49 -13.12
N GLY A 508 -1.18 -12.26 -12.79
CA GLY A 508 -1.98 -11.06 -13.03
C GLY A 508 -1.59 -10.37 -14.34
N ARG A 509 -2.56 -9.64 -14.90
CA ARG A 509 -2.43 -8.79 -16.09
C ARG A 509 -3.13 -7.47 -15.78
N GLN A 510 -2.40 -6.36 -15.80
CA GLN A 510 -3.00 -5.04 -15.58
C GLN A 510 -4.03 -4.74 -16.68
N SER A 511 -5.30 -4.67 -16.29
CA SER A 511 -6.33 -4.08 -17.13
C SER A 511 -6.21 -2.54 -17.08
N ARG A 512 -6.82 -1.84 -18.03
CA ARG A 512 -6.66 -0.38 -18.15
C ARG A 512 -7.87 0.24 -18.79
N PHE A 513 -7.99 1.56 -18.71
CA PHE A 513 -8.92 2.30 -19.54
C PHE A 513 -8.37 2.50 -20.94
N ASP A 514 -9.25 2.41 -21.94
CA ASP A 514 -8.99 2.73 -23.35
C ASP A 514 -9.77 3.97 -23.79
N ASP A 515 -9.13 4.85 -24.55
CA ASP A 515 -9.74 6.02 -25.17
C ASP A 515 -8.92 6.36 -26.42
N ASP A 516 -9.62 6.56 -27.54
CA ASP A 516 -9.00 6.85 -28.83
C ASP A 516 -8.35 8.25 -28.84
N ALA A 517 -8.78 9.14 -27.93
CA ALA A 517 -8.16 10.44 -27.70
C ALA A 517 -6.91 10.41 -26.80
N TYR A 518 -6.58 9.28 -26.17
CA TYR A 518 -5.44 9.20 -25.25
C TYR A 518 -4.09 9.23 -25.99
N VAL A 519 -3.34 10.31 -25.78
CA VAL A 519 -1.99 10.47 -26.35
C VAL A 519 -0.99 9.64 -25.54
N ARG A 520 -0.51 8.53 -26.13
CA ARG A 520 0.47 7.64 -25.49
C ARG A 520 1.92 8.14 -25.63
N PHE A 521 2.25 8.70 -26.78
CA PHE A 521 3.61 9.14 -27.11
C PHE A 521 3.60 10.61 -27.48
N ASP A 522 4.63 11.32 -27.05
CA ASP A 522 4.87 12.70 -27.44
C ASP A 522 5.38 12.79 -28.89
N LYS A 523 5.56 14.03 -29.38
CA LYS A 523 6.08 14.31 -30.74
C LYS A 523 7.51 13.78 -30.99
N TYR A 524 8.22 13.39 -29.93
CA TYR A 524 9.55 12.79 -29.98
C TYR A 524 9.53 11.27 -29.82
N THR A 525 8.36 10.64 -29.86
CA THR A 525 8.12 9.19 -29.66
C THR A 525 8.44 8.69 -28.24
N ALA A 526 8.70 9.58 -27.28
CA ALA A 526 8.84 9.20 -25.89
C ALA A 526 7.45 9.04 -25.25
N PRO A 527 7.31 8.22 -24.19
CA PRO A 527 6.04 8.16 -23.45
C PRO A 527 5.66 9.54 -22.94
N GLN A 528 4.44 9.98 -23.29
CA GLN A 528 3.84 11.17 -22.71
C GLN A 528 3.52 10.84 -21.25
N ASP A 529 4.02 11.62 -20.30
CA ASP A 529 3.97 11.36 -18.84
C ASP A 529 3.33 12.50 -18.04
N TYR A 530 2.68 13.44 -18.71
CA TYR A 530 1.83 14.49 -18.12
C TYR A 530 0.63 14.76 -19.05
N ASP A 531 -0.46 15.32 -18.51
CA ASP A 531 -1.72 15.50 -19.25
C ASP A 531 -1.77 16.79 -20.10
N GLY A 532 -1.02 17.82 -19.70
CA GLY A 532 -1.09 19.15 -20.32
C GLY A 532 -2.33 19.94 -19.86
N PRO A 533 -2.53 21.18 -20.33
CA PRO A 533 -3.59 22.06 -19.80
C PRO A 533 -5.00 21.69 -20.27
N ASN A 534 -5.14 21.13 -21.47
CA ASN A 534 -6.43 20.72 -22.06
C ASN A 534 -6.31 19.29 -22.61
N PRO A 535 -6.19 18.29 -21.73
CA PRO A 535 -6.03 16.90 -22.16
C PRO A 535 -7.28 16.43 -22.93
N PRO A 536 -7.13 15.85 -24.13
CA PRO A 536 -8.25 15.49 -25.01
C PRO A 536 -8.99 14.23 -24.56
N SER A 537 -8.33 13.37 -23.77
CA SER A 537 -8.89 12.15 -23.22
C SER A 537 -9.48 12.40 -21.83
N TRP A 538 -10.42 11.57 -21.38
CA TRP A 538 -10.86 11.55 -19.97
C TRP A 538 -9.91 10.73 -19.08
N ILE A 539 -9.05 9.90 -19.67
CA ILE A 539 -7.99 9.18 -18.96
C ILE A 539 -6.92 10.20 -18.52
N ARG A 540 -6.51 10.10 -17.27
CA ARG A 540 -5.61 11.05 -16.60
C ARG A 540 -4.37 10.35 -16.07
N ARG A 541 -3.29 11.12 -15.99
CA ARG A 541 -2.01 10.78 -15.34
C ARG A 541 -1.91 11.45 -13.98
N GLU A 542 -2.50 12.64 -13.84
CA GLU A 542 -2.79 13.20 -12.52
C GLU A 542 -3.70 12.26 -11.71
N GLY A 543 -3.70 12.36 -10.38
CA GLY A 543 -4.56 11.52 -9.54
C GLY A 543 -4.14 10.04 -9.48
N THR A 544 -2.87 9.73 -9.81
CA THR A 544 -2.33 8.37 -9.84
C THR A 544 -1.48 8.01 -8.63
N LEU A 545 -1.37 8.89 -7.62
CA LEU A 545 -0.69 8.57 -6.36
C LEU A 545 -1.14 7.20 -5.86
N SER A 546 -0.30 6.46 -5.16
CA SER A 546 -0.70 5.23 -4.48
C SER A 546 -1.89 5.56 -3.57
N SER A 547 -2.92 4.73 -3.54
CA SER A 547 -4.15 5.01 -2.78
C SER A 547 -3.93 5.12 -1.27
N ILE A 548 -2.75 4.75 -0.76
CA ILE A 548 -2.39 4.94 0.65
C ILE A 548 -1.52 6.19 0.88
N ALA A 549 -1.22 6.94 -0.18
CA ALA A 549 -0.29 8.06 -0.22
C ALA A 549 -0.99 9.40 -0.49
N THR A 550 -2.28 9.51 -0.17
CA THR A 550 -3.07 10.76 -0.29
C THR A 550 -3.41 11.40 1.06
N GLY A 551 -3.19 10.69 2.17
CA GLY A 551 -3.22 11.21 3.54
C GLY A 551 -2.32 12.42 3.79
N PHE A 552 -2.53 13.09 4.93
CA PHE A 552 -2.02 14.43 5.20
C PHE A 552 -0.89 14.48 6.25
N GLN A 553 -0.53 13.40 6.91
CA GLN A 553 0.54 13.40 7.92
C GLN A 553 1.79 12.65 7.46
N THR A 554 1.62 11.65 6.60
CA THR A 554 2.73 10.89 6.03
C THR A 554 3.56 11.72 5.06
N CYS A 555 4.82 11.35 4.89
CA CYS A 555 5.71 11.93 3.89
C CYS A 555 5.65 11.09 2.61
N VAL A 556 5.19 11.68 1.51
CA VAL A 556 5.03 10.99 0.22
C VAL A 556 6.12 11.42 -0.74
N VAL A 557 6.79 10.46 -1.36
CA VAL A 557 8.01 10.71 -2.15
C VAL A 557 7.85 10.22 -3.59
N GLY A 558 7.91 11.16 -4.53
CA GLY A 558 7.98 10.89 -5.98
C GLY A 558 9.40 10.55 -6.45
N GLY A 559 9.50 10.10 -7.70
CA GLY A 559 10.76 9.70 -8.33
C GLY A 559 11.20 10.67 -9.42
N TYR A 560 12.50 10.98 -9.47
CA TYR A 560 13.10 11.72 -10.59
C TYR A 560 14.41 11.08 -11.05
N ARG A 561 14.86 11.47 -12.26
CA ARG A 561 16.11 11.01 -12.87
C ARG A 561 17.29 11.91 -12.52
N LYS A 562 18.38 11.34 -12.01
CA LYS A 562 19.60 12.08 -11.60
C LYS A 562 20.20 12.94 -12.73
N GLN A 563 20.30 12.38 -13.95
CA GLN A 563 21.00 13.03 -15.07
C GLN A 563 20.39 14.37 -15.48
N ASP A 564 19.06 14.43 -15.63
CA ASP A 564 18.37 15.58 -16.21
C ASP A 564 17.38 16.23 -15.25
N LEU A 565 17.20 15.70 -14.04
CA LEU A 565 16.22 16.14 -13.04
C LEU A 565 14.76 16.03 -13.50
N ALA A 566 14.46 15.36 -14.61
CA ALA A 566 13.06 15.15 -15.00
C ALA A 566 12.40 14.13 -14.07
N THR A 567 11.12 14.30 -13.80
CA THR A 567 10.29 13.28 -13.14
C THR A 567 10.46 11.94 -13.84
N ALA A 568 10.55 10.86 -13.08
CA ALA A 568 10.59 9.53 -13.66
C ALA A 568 9.21 9.25 -14.30
N PRO A 569 9.12 8.78 -15.56
CA PRO A 569 7.85 8.72 -16.28
C PRO A 569 6.76 7.89 -15.59
N TYR A 570 7.15 6.87 -14.82
CA TYR A 570 6.23 6.04 -14.04
C TYR A 570 5.77 6.71 -12.74
N SER A 571 6.49 7.70 -12.22
CA SER A 571 6.23 8.29 -10.89
C SER A 571 4.84 8.88 -10.89
N SER A 572 3.99 8.31 -10.05
CA SER A 572 2.62 8.77 -9.85
C SER A 572 2.58 10.22 -9.37
N SER A 573 1.52 10.91 -9.77
CA SER A 573 1.31 12.33 -9.50
C SER A 573 -0.04 12.58 -8.82
N GLY A 574 -0.15 13.69 -8.09
CA GLY A 574 -1.41 14.13 -7.49
C GLY A 574 -2.29 14.88 -8.49
N PHE A 575 -3.37 15.51 -8.03
CA PHE A 575 -4.23 16.34 -8.89
C PHE A 575 -3.59 17.71 -9.14
N ASP A 576 -3.42 18.11 -10.41
CA ASP A 576 -2.84 19.40 -10.81
C ASP A 576 -3.87 20.55 -10.71
N ARG A 577 -4.65 20.55 -9.61
CA ARG A 577 -5.79 21.45 -9.36
C ARG A 577 -5.57 22.30 -8.11
N ALA A 578 -4.44 22.99 -8.01
CA ALA A 578 -4.10 23.93 -6.93
C ALA A 578 -4.35 23.43 -5.49
N GLY A 579 -4.40 22.10 -5.27
CA GLY A 579 -4.63 21.50 -3.95
C GLY A 579 -5.95 21.85 -3.28
N LYS A 580 -7.08 21.94 -4.02
CA LYS A 580 -8.40 22.02 -3.37
C LYS A 580 -8.64 20.74 -2.56
N PRO A 581 -8.75 20.83 -1.22
CA PRO A 581 -9.10 19.66 -0.41
C PRO A 581 -10.44 19.07 -0.88
N PRO A 582 -10.61 17.74 -0.79
CA PRO A 582 -9.72 16.81 -0.08
C PRO A 582 -8.56 16.27 -0.92
N ASP A 583 -8.45 16.65 -2.19
CA ASP A 583 -7.47 16.07 -3.10
C ASP A 583 -6.05 16.61 -2.89
N ARG A 584 -5.08 15.68 -2.88
CA ARG A 584 -3.67 16.01 -2.71
C ARG A 584 -3.06 16.47 -4.04
N ALA A 585 -2.43 17.65 -4.00
CA ALA A 585 -1.82 18.26 -5.19
C ALA A 585 -0.60 17.52 -5.78
N GLY A 586 -0.02 16.54 -5.07
CA GLY A 586 1.20 15.85 -5.50
C GLY A 586 1.95 15.20 -4.33
N PRO A 587 3.09 14.52 -4.59
CA PRO A 587 3.97 14.07 -3.53
C PRO A 587 4.45 15.26 -2.67
N ASP A 588 5.03 15.02 -1.50
CA ASP A 588 5.65 16.10 -0.73
C ASP A 588 6.91 16.60 -1.40
N VAL A 589 7.73 15.66 -1.87
CA VAL A 589 9.02 15.89 -2.53
C VAL A 589 9.28 14.78 -3.55
N ALA A 590 10.28 14.96 -4.40
CA ALA A 590 10.84 13.89 -5.21
C ALA A 590 12.30 13.59 -4.82
N ALA A 591 12.69 12.32 -4.92
CA ALA A 591 14.07 11.85 -4.77
C ALA A 591 14.53 11.08 -6.01
N VAL A 592 15.85 10.85 -6.12
CA VAL A 592 16.40 10.09 -7.25
C VAL A 592 15.84 8.66 -7.21
N SER A 593 15.19 8.24 -8.29
CA SER A 593 14.74 6.86 -8.50
C SER A 593 15.42 6.20 -9.70
N ASP A 594 15.97 7.00 -10.61
CA ASP A 594 16.70 6.55 -11.80
C ASP A 594 17.95 7.39 -12.01
N ARG A 595 19.00 6.80 -12.58
CA ARG A 595 20.22 7.54 -12.92
C ARG A 595 20.08 8.32 -14.23
N SER A 596 19.41 7.75 -15.24
CA SER A 596 19.16 8.37 -16.55
C SER A 596 18.01 7.66 -17.29
N ILE A 597 17.70 8.12 -18.50
CA ILE A 597 16.74 7.47 -19.40
C ILE A 597 17.15 6.02 -19.73
N ILE A 598 18.45 5.75 -19.87
CA ILE A 598 18.99 4.43 -20.25
C ILE A 598 19.54 3.62 -19.07
N ARG A 599 20.01 4.28 -18.01
CA ARG A 599 20.47 3.67 -16.75
C ARG A 599 19.39 3.90 -15.70
N LYS A 600 18.40 3.01 -15.70
CA LYS A 600 17.32 2.99 -14.72
C LYS A 600 17.83 2.51 -13.36
N GLY A 601 17.08 2.86 -12.32
CA GLY A 601 17.32 2.51 -10.93
C GLY A 601 18.53 3.21 -10.28
N VAL A 602 18.48 3.26 -8.95
CA VAL A 602 19.60 3.58 -8.06
C VAL A 602 20.23 2.29 -7.54
N MET A 603 21.49 2.31 -7.13
CA MET A 603 22.11 1.08 -6.64
C MET A 603 21.68 0.74 -5.20
N ALA A 604 21.26 -0.50 -4.97
CA ALA A 604 20.84 -1.03 -3.67
C ALA A 604 21.36 -2.47 -3.47
N ALA A 605 21.40 -2.93 -2.22
CA ALA A 605 21.82 -4.28 -1.89
C ALA A 605 20.88 -5.36 -2.48
N GLY A 606 21.48 -6.47 -2.92
CA GLY A 606 20.75 -7.71 -3.18
C GLY A 606 20.46 -8.48 -1.88
N THR A 607 19.99 -9.72 -1.99
CA THR A 607 19.64 -10.55 -0.82
C THR A 607 20.84 -11.16 -0.10
N ARG A 608 22.03 -11.12 -0.71
CA ARG A 608 23.27 -11.67 -0.16
C ARG A 608 24.30 -10.58 0.01
N SER A 609 25.04 -10.67 1.10
CA SER A 609 26.16 -9.78 1.37
C SER A 609 27.13 -9.77 0.18
N GLY A 610 27.47 -8.58 -0.30
CA GLY A 610 28.35 -8.39 -1.45
C GLY A 610 27.64 -8.39 -2.82
N SER A 611 26.33 -8.55 -2.85
CA SER A 611 25.52 -8.38 -4.07
C SER A 611 24.85 -7.01 -4.13
N ALA A 612 24.73 -6.46 -5.35
CA ALA A 612 24.08 -5.18 -5.59
C ALA A 612 23.34 -5.21 -6.94
N LEU A 613 22.34 -4.35 -7.07
CA LEU A 613 21.53 -4.21 -8.28
C LEU A 613 21.05 -2.77 -8.47
N ALA A 614 20.52 -2.48 -9.66
CA ALA A 614 19.77 -1.26 -9.89
C ALA A 614 18.30 -1.45 -9.47
N PHE A 615 17.86 -0.71 -8.46
CA PHE A 615 16.51 -0.72 -7.93
C PHE A 615 15.73 0.50 -8.45
N GLU A 616 14.70 0.25 -9.26
CA GLU A 616 13.85 1.26 -9.91
C GLU A 616 12.54 1.46 -9.13
N GLY A 617 11.95 2.65 -9.27
CA GLY A 617 10.63 2.97 -8.73
C GLY A 617 10.64 4.03 -7.64
N THR A 618 9.47 4.57 -7.33
CA THR A 618 9.30 5.45 -6.16
C THR A 618 9.61 4.74 -4.84
N SER A 619 9.57 3.39 -4.82
CA SER A 619 10.09 2.54 -3.75
C SER A 619 11.59 2.67 -3.52
N ALA A 620 12.37 3.16 -4.50
CA ALA A 620 13.77 3.49 -4.29
C ALA A 620 13.93 4.93 -3.76
N ALA A 621 13.05 5.85 -4.16
CA ALA A 621 13.09 7.26 -3.74
C ALA A 621 12.72 7.45 -2.26
N ALA A 622 11.59 6.87 -1.81
CA ALA A 622 11.07 6.99 -0.45
C ALA A 622 12.07 6.62 0.68
N PRO A 623 12.73 5.46 0.67
CA PRO A 623 13.64 5.07 1.74
C PRO A 623 14.86 6.01 1.85
N GLN A 624 15.34 6.55 0.74
CA GLN A 624 16.44 7.50 0.76
C GLN A 624 16.07 8.84 1.46
N ILE A 625 14.82 9.27 1.33
CA ILE A 625 14.29 10.42 2.08
C ILE A 625 14.15 10.07 3.56
N LEU A 626 13.62 8.88 3.88
CA LEU A 626 13.57 8.41 5.26
C LEU A 626 14.96 8.47 5.92
N ARG A 627 16.00 7.94 5.24
CA ARG A 627 17.39 7.96 5.71
C ARG A 627 17.83 9.38 6.09
N LYS A 628 17.56 10.35 5.21
CA LYS A 628 17.92 11.76 5.43
C LYS A 628 17.18 12.37 6.63
N ILE A 629 15.92 11.98 6.86
CA ILE A 629 15.12 12.44 8.01
C ILE A 629 15.66 11.82 9.31
N ALA A 630 15.94 10.51 9.31
CA ALA A 630 16.40 9.76 10.49
C ALA A 630 17.81 10.15 10.97
N VAL A 631 18.71 10.54 10.06
CA VAL A 631 20.11 10.92 10.38
C VAL A 631 20.24 12.37 10.85
N SER A 632 19.26 13.25 10.56
CA SER A 632 19.32 14.69 10.89
C SER A 632 18.43 15.19 12.05
N PRO A 633 17.97 14.40 13.05
CA PRO A 633 17.08 14.94 14.06
C PRO A 633 17.85 15.91 14.96
N PRO A 634 17.48 17.21 15.05
CA PRO A 634 18.24 18.18 15.82
C PRO A 634 18.42 17.72 17.28
N GLN A 635 19.58 18.01 17.87
CA GLN A 635 19.82 17.73 19.28
C GLN A 635 18.85 18.54 20.14
N GLY A 636 18.17 17.89 21.09
CA GLY A 636 17.25 18.56 22.03
C GLY A 636 15.97 19.14 21.43
N ALA A 637 15.69 18.95 20.13
CA ALA A 637 14.47 19.49 19.54
C ALA A 637 13.25 18.68 20.00
N THR A 638 12.32 19.37 20.66
CA THR A 638 10.90 19.05 20.52
C THR A 638 10.59 19.16 19.02
N PHE A 639 10.08 18.08 18.41
CA PHE A 639 9.62 18.11 17.02
C PHE A 639 8.43 19.10 16.91
N SER A 640 8.73 20.37 16.68
CA SER A 640 7.72 21.44 16.53
C SER A 640 6.99 21.34 15.20
N THR A 641 7.64 20.75 14.20
CA THR A 641 7.16 20.51 12.84
C THR A 641 6.99 19.01 12.57
N THR A 642 6.09 18.65 11.65
CA THR A 642 5.94 17.27 11.19
C THR A 642 7.10 16.91 10.25
N PRO A 643 7.53 15.63 10.18
CA PRO A 643 8.55 15.18 9.23
C PRO A 643 8.21 15.51 7.78
N ARG A 644 6.92 15.46 7.46
CA ARG A 644 6.35 15.93 6.20
C ARG A 644 6.78 17.38 5.92
N GLN A 645 6.51 18.30 6.85
CA GLN A 645 6.86 19.71 6.71
C GLN A 645 8.38 19.92 6.66
N ASP A 646 9.14 19.22 7.51
CA ASP A 646 10.61 19.30 7.51
C ASP A 646 11.21 18.89 6.17
N THR A 647 10.64 17.86 5.54
CA THR A 647 11.11 17.36 4.25
C THR A 647 10.78 18.34 3.14
N ARG A 648 9.56 18.91 3.12
CA ARG A 648 9.19 19.97 2.20
C ARG A 648 10.10 21.19 2.32
N ASN A 649 10.43 21.59 3.55
CA ASN A 649 11.34 22.73 3.80
C ASN A 649 12.78 22.48 3.31
N LYS A 650 13.19 21.22 3.18
CA LYS A 650 14.50 20.81 2.63
C LYS A 650 14.48 20.63 1.11
N ALA A 651 13.32 20.68 0.47
CA ALA A 651 13.19 20.56 -0.97
C ALA A 651 13.70 21.82 -1.67
N THR A 652 14.38 21.62 -2.80
CA THR A 652 14.76 22.70 -3.70
C THR A 652 13.86 22.61 -4.93
N LEU A 653 13.10 23.67 -5.20
CA LEU A 653 12.34 23.76 -6.43
C LEU A 653 13.30 23.67 -7.62
N GLN A 654 12.92 22.86 -8.62
CA GLN A 654 13.70 22.78 -9.85
C GLN A 654 13.73 24.18 -10.49
N THR A 655 14.90 24.80 -10.50
CA THR A 655 15.02 26.18 -11.01
C THR A 655 15.08 26.11 -12.53
N ILE A 656 13.92 26.31 -13.18
CA ILE A 656 13.87 26.60 -14.61
C ILE A 656 13.94 28.12 -14.73
N THR A 657 15.00 28.63 -15.35
CA THR A 657 15.09 30.06 -15.64
C THR A 657 13.85 30.52 -16.44
N SER A 658 13.43 31.78 -16.31
CA SER A 658 12.30 32.33 -17.08
C SER A 658 12.46 32.17 -18.61
N ALA A 659 13.69 31.99 -19.08
CA ALA A 659 14.02 31.67 -20.47
C ALA A 659 13.81 30.19 -20.88
N GLY A 660 13.42 29.32 -19.95
CA GLY A 660 13.25 27.89 -20.18
C GLY A 660 14.58 27.15 -20.34
N VAL A 661 15.63 27.55 -19.63
CA VAL A 661 16.97 26.93 -19.74
C VAL A 661 17.33 26.25 -18.42
N THR A 662 17.88 25.02 -18.49
CA THR A 662 18.38 24.28 -17.31
C THR A 662 19.61 24.95 -16.71
N GLU A 663 20.01 24.56 -15.49
CA GLU A 663 21.29 24.96 -14.87
C GLU A 663 22.51 24.66 -15.77
N GLN A 664 22.38 23.71 -16.69
CA GLN A 664 23.44 23.29 -17.63
C GLN A 664 23.32 23.97 -19.01
N GLY A 665 22.47 24.99 -19.18
CA GLY A 665 22.35 25.72 -20.45
C GLY A 665 21.49 25.06 -21.52
N ARG A 666 20.80 23.94 -21.22
CA ARG A 666 19.91 23.27 -22.18
C ARG A 666 18.57 24.00 -22.28
N LYS A 667 18.18 24.43 -23.48
CA LYS A 667 16.85 25.00 -23.75
C LYS A 667 15.78 23.89 -23.68
N LEU A 668 14.76 24.12 -22.87
CA LEU A 668 13.60 23.27 -22.68
C LEU A 668 12.46 23.79 -23.55
N ASP A 669 11.72 22.88 -24.18
CA ASP A 669 10.48 23.23 -24.87
C ASP A 669 9.32 23.38 -23.87
N ALA A 670 8.13 23.74 -24.37
CA ALA A 670 6.96 23.94 -23.51
C ALA A 670 6.57 22.67 -22.73
N ASP A 671 6.69 21.51 -23.38
CA ASP A 671 6.33 20.20 -22.84
C ASP A 671 7.25 19.81 -21.67
N GLU A 672 8.56 19.92 -21.89
CA GLU A 672 9.58 19.61 -20.89
C GLU A 672 9.57 20.61 -19.72
N ARG A 673 9.12 21.85 -19.94
CA ARG A 673 8.88 22.81 -18.85
C ARG A 673 7.70 22.38 -17.99
N GLY A 674 6.56 22.03 -18.59
CA GLY A 674 5.37 21.56 -17.88
C GLY A 674 5.67 20.36 -16.98
N ARG A 675 6.40 19.37 -17.52
CA ARG A 675 6.85 18.16 -16.79
C ARG A 675 7.59 18.48 -15.47
N ARG A 676 8.38 19.56 -15.45
CA ARG A 676 9.30 19.90 -14.35
C ARG A 676 8.73 20.89 -13.33
N VAL A 677 7.69 21.65 -13.68
CA VAL A 677 7.10 22.69 -12.80
C VAL A 677 5.79 22.28 -12.15
N SER A 678 5.11 21.24 -12.65
CA SER A 678 3.84 20.78 -12.07
C SER A 678 4.04 20.29 -10.64
N GLN A 679 3.26 20.85 -9.71
CA GLN A 679 3.22 20.40 -8.32
C GLN A 679 2.70 18.95 -8.22
N GLY A 680 1.88 18.53 -9.20
CA GLY A 680 1.47 17.14 -9.40
C GLY A 680 2.63 16.17 -9.42
N ASN A 681 3.71 16.53 -10.12
CA ASN A 681 4.83 15.64 -10.43
C ASN A 681 5.90 15.59 -9.35
N VAL A 682 6.40 16.75 -8.91
CA VAL A 682 7.56 16.85 -8.00
C VAL A 682 7.21 17.41 -6.62
N GLY A 683 5.95 17.74 -6.36
CA GLY A 683 5.53 18.26 -5.07
C GLY A 683 6.16 19.62 -4.77
N ALA A 684 6.78 19.74 -3.59
CA ALA A 684 7.54 20.93 -3.19
C ALA A 684 8.92 21.06 -3.88
N GLY A 685 9.32 20.09 -4.70
CA GLY A 685 10.59 20.08 -5.42
C GLY A 685 11.43 18.84 -5.15
N ILE A 686 12.69 18.90 -5.56
CA ILE A 686 13.62 17.77 -5.42
C ILE A 686 14.43 17.89 -4.13
N VAL A 687 14.69 16.76 -3.51
CA VAL A 687 15.65 16.66 -2.43
C VAL A 687 16.89 15.93 -2.97
N LYS A 688 18.05 16.59 -2.91
CA LYS A 688 19.32 15.91 -3.21
C LYS A 688 19.52 14.78 -2.21
N THR A 689 19.71 13.59 -2.75
CA THR A 689 19.86 12.37 -1.97
C THR A 689 21.27 12.29 -1.39
N PRO A 690 21.44 11.85 -0.13
CA PRO A 690 22.78 11.53 0.38
C PRO A 690 23.42 10.42 -0.45
N PRO A 691 24.76 10.36 -0.50
CA PRO A 691 25.45 9.26 -1.15
C PRO A 691 25.04 7.92 -0.55
N THR A 692 24.91 6.88 -1.38
CA THR A 692 24.78 5.51 -0.89
C THR A 692 26.13 4.80 -0.98
N ASP A 693 26.40 3.85 -0.08
CA ASP A 693 27.65 3.07 -0.06
C ASP A 693 27.89 2.29 -1.38
N ILE A 694 26.82 2.06 -2.15
CA ILE A 694 26.85 1.25 -3.38
C ILE A 694 26.90 2.12 -4.63
N GLU A 695 26.17 3.25 -4.69
CA GLU A 695 26.04 4.01 -5.95
C GLU A 695 27.18 5.01 -6.19
N ASP A 696 27.66 5.66 -5.13
CA ASP A 696 28.55 6.80 -5.24
C ASP A 696 30.03 6.44 -4.97
N ARG A 697 30.39 5.15 -5.12
CA ARG A 697 31.77 4.64 -4.98
C ARG A 697 32.20 3.64 -6.03
#